data_AF-A0A7C4DLL2-F1
#
_entry.id   AF-A0A7C4DLL2-F1
#
_cell.length_a   1.000
_cell.length_b   1.000
_cell.length_c   1.000
_cell.angle_alpha   90.00
_cell.angle_beta   90.00
_cell.angle_gamma   90.00
#
_symmetry.space_group_name_H-M   'P 1'
#
loop_
_entity.id
_entity.type
_entity.pdbx_description
1 polymer ?
#
loop_
_entity_poly.entity_id
_entity_poly.type
_entity_poly.pdbx_seq_one_letter_code
_entity_poly.pdbx_strand_id
1 'polypeptide(L)'
;MAAILESAVVNRRAPPAARRAGRGAGAREAAKPGLALETLPFGPGDATAGAENELLTVVRGPREQVDLARSVAESNYFKNLARRVAAGDASKSLLRDLEAYLSENRENVWENSWVYFPAHLMTPYAREVFDGDLYADKRERRARRADAGRFEIERHGIRCVRIPVSYLLKLAMADAISVGQEPHPTIRATGERLMRHFLNDNTSPETFSFHTVGPRAGAELGRALAEETLRRFLLVQFLTLYANEKFELRSRGQETQVCLAPHTPLRQKRLNELVSDSFYRDLFMSPCLSGWDQGEVKHQYMILCHEVLSRSRLNTMGKLRECGILARNLVTLPTVSNTSLANNGTHISLGSRRLTGLMAASDPSFTAAEEKRIGDLVVKIVEHFLPLFVGTYSAAPGRFDFHDFHPETVLGFLPHELDFTHLRMLWRRWKGKADLQCCGLPLTPFGPRKLDRFLGAALGLRGDWVPDQRLIDYLVAPLSTDHSPALDGTLGNVERLKQDLAEMGVFDARMSFYALYRQRLFARMGFCGYEGRHYSQFASIRQDMAAATDLQRLITALAYQYVLSGSVTHADIPDTPEVESERRQIFFGAAIGLPTFFVRERTPNRFLLSLLHQAARTRASRRYPGRTRVYQAEYRRALVAVLERDGAGLIEALGLAGTLEDLKRRLEPSGEGSALPRLLEGILGEAGVSAPLQASAEAFNSAAERYYRGALFRRFTGEALDLFASDLQALGDRAAAADGEEASALRAVLNGEEPAAFLNTVRGNVLAGQVSQSVLVKLIGLALLVIRHHSQRHEGRP
;
A
#
# COMPACT_ATOMS: atom_id res chain seq x y z
N MET A 1 1.66 12.32 -9.08
CA MET A 1 1.02 13.36 -9.92
C MET A 1 -0.16 14.10 -9.27
N ALA A 2 -0.94 13.51 -8.36
CA ALA A 2 -2.19 14.12 -7.88
C ALA A 2 -2.09 15.20 -6.78
N ALA A 3 -0.95 15.35 -6.08
CA ALA A 3 -0.86 16.24 -4.91
C ALA A 3 -0.50 17.71 -5.21
N ILE A 4 0.00 18.04 -6.41
CA ILE A 4 0.54 19.39 -6.73
C ILE A 4 -0.41 20.25 -7.58
N LEU A 5 -1.52 19.68 -8.07
CA LEU A 5 -2.58 20.46 -8.73
C LEU A 5 -3.66 20.96 -7.75
N GLU A 6 -3.49 20.76 -6.43
CA GLU A 6 -4.51 21.08 -5.41
C GLU A 6 -4.65 22.59 -5.10
N SER A 7 -3.88 23.49 -5.72
CA SER A 7 -3.96 24.94 -5.45
C SER A 7 -4.33 25.77 -6.68
N ALA A 8 -5.63 25.82 -7.01
CA ALA A 8 -6.34 27.03 -7.48
C ALA A 8 -7.65 26.67 -8.21
N VAL A 9 -8.79 26.62 -7.51
CA VAL A 9 -10.09 27.12 -8.03
C VAL A 9 -10.96 27.52 -6.83
N VAL A 10 -11.19 28.84 -6.68
CA VAL A 10 -12.10 29.43 -5.68
C VAL A 10 -13.43 29.82 -6.34
N ASN A 11 -14.52 29.42 -5.69
CA ASN A 11 -15.90 29.95 -5.67
C ASN A 11 -16.54 30.55 -6.94
N ARG A 12 -17.67 29.95 -7.35
CA ARG A 12 -18.89 30.70 -7.72
C ARG A 12 -20.15 30.00 -7.19
N ARG A 13 -20.90 30.72 -6.33
CA ARG A 13 -22.25 30.35 -5.86
C ARG A 13 -23.28 30.55 -6.98
N ALA A 14 -24.26 29.64 -7.09
CA ALA A 14 -25.51 29.85 -7.82
C ALA A 14 -26.71 29.43 -6.96
N PRO A 15 -27.90 30.07 -7.11
CA PRO A 15 -29.00 30.04 -6.15
C PRO A 15 -30.00 28.88 -6.37
N PRO A 16 -30.96 28.63 -5.45
CA PRO A 16 -31.76 27.40 -5.44
C PRO A 16 -33.01 27.50 -6.32
N ALA A 17 -33.37 26.42 -7.00
CA ALA A 17 -34.65 26.32 -7.72
C ALA A 17 -35.49 25.12 -7.24
N ALA A 18 -36.57 25.51 -6.54
CA ALA A 18 -37.89 24.92 -6.34
C ALA A 18 -38.15 23.41 -6.61
N ARG A 19 -38.67 22.78 -5.55
CA ARG A 19 -39.50 21.55 -5.55
C ARG A 19 -40.72 21.68 -6.47
N ARG A 20 -41.08 20.59 -7.15
CA ARG A 20 -42.49 20.24 -7.42
C ARG A 20 -42.73 18.75 -7.22
N ALA A 21 -43.77 18.48 -6.44
CA ALA A 21 -44.30 17.17 -6.13
C ALA A 21 -45.25 16.68 -7.24
N GLY A 22 -45.29 15.37 -7.44
CA GLY A 22 -46.34 14.68 -8.19
C GLY A 22 -46.52 13.28 -7.64
N ARG A 23 -47.63 13.04 -6.93
CA ARG A 23 -48.14 11.71 -6.57
C ARG A 23 -49.03 11.20 -7.70
N GLY A 24 -48.98 9.91 -7.97
CA GLY A 24 -49.97 9.20 -8.80
C GLY A 24 -49.61 7.72 -8.95
N ALA A 25 -50.47 6.85 -8.45
CA ALA A 25 -50.29 5.40 -8.25
C ALA A 25 -50.52 4.55 -9.51
N GLY A 26 -50.06 3.30 -9.48
CA GLY A 26 -50.51 2.25 -10.41
C GLY A 26 -49.52 1.10 -10.58
N ALA A 27 -49.65 0.06 -9.76
CA ALA A 27 -48.89 -1.18 -9.88
C ALA A 27 -49.23 -1.94 -11.16
N ARG A 28 -48.21 -2.37 -11.89
CA ARG A 28 -48.15 -3.63 -12.66
C ARG A 28 -46.67 -4.04 -12.76
N GLU A 29 -46.36 -5.23 -12.25
CA GLU A 29 -45.08 -5.91 -12.44
C GLU A 29 -44.80 -6.01 -13.94
N ALA A 30 -43.89 -5.17 -14.43
CA ALA A 30 -43.23 -5.35 -15.70
C ALA A 30 -41.81 -5.84 -15.39
N ALA A 31 -41.49 -7.06 -15.81
CA ALA A 31 -40.15 -7.61 -15.77
C ALA A 31 -39.17 -6.58 -16.36
N LYS A 32 -38.20 -6.14 -15.55
CA LYS A 32 -37.16 -5.21 -16.00
C LYS A 32 -36.37 -5.87 -17.15
N PRO A 33 -36.10 -5.17 -18.27
CA PRO A 33 -35.23 -5.70 -19.30
C PRO A 33 -33.85 -5.99 -18.69
N GLY A 34 -33.36 -7.21 -18.86
CA GLY A 34 -32.06 -7.62 -18.35
C GLY A 34 -30.98 -6.70 -18.91
N LEU A 35 -30.17 -6.11 -18.03
CA LEU A 35 -29.02 -5.32 -18.44
C LEU A 35 -28.07 -6.25 -19.21
N ALA A 36 -27.73 -5.91 -20.45
CA ALA A 36 -26.80 -6.72 -21.23
C ALA A 36 -25.42 -6.72 -20.54
N LEU A 37 -24.93 -7.89 -20.13
CA LEU A 37 -23.66 -8.02 -19.40
C LEU A 37 -22.47 -7.47 -20.20
N GLU A 38 -22.54 -7.55 -21.52
CA GLU A 38 -21.54 -7.01 -22.44
C GLU A 38 -21.43 -5.47 -22.38
N THR A 39 -22.51 -4.77 -22.01
CA THR A 39 -22.56 -3.30 -21.89
C THR A 39 -22.34 -2.80 -20.46
N LEU A 40 -22.06 -3.70 -19.51
CA LEU A 40 -21.78 -3.34 -18.12
C LEU A 40 -20.34 -2.81 -17.93
N PRO A 41 -20.13 -1.67 -17.24
CA PRO A 41 -18.79 -1.24 -16.86
C PRO A 41 -18.04 -2.30 -16.05
N PHE A 42 -16.73 -2.42 -16.28
CA PHE A 42 -15.84 -3.45 -15.71
C PHE A 42 -16.17 -4.90 -16.10
N GLY A 43 -17.15 -5.10 -16.99
CA GLY A 43 -17.48 -6.38 -17.60
C GLY A 43 -16.43 -6.87 -18.63
N PRO A 44 -16.75 -7.92 -19.40
CA PRO A 44 -15.88 -8.40 -20.47
C PRO A 44 -15.53 -7.29 -21.47
N GLY A 45 -14.26 -7.20 -21.87
CA GLY A 45 -13.81 -6.22 -22.87
C GLY A 45 -13.73 -4.75 -22.40
N ASP A 46 -14.15 -4.42 -21.18
CA ASP A 46 -14.15 -3.03 -20.69
C ASP A 46 -13.00 -2.70 -19.71
N ALA A 47 -12.71 -3.61 -18.78
CA ALA A 47 -11.81 -3.35 -17.67
C ALA A 47 -10.33 -3.24 -18.12
N THR A 48 -9.63 -2.27 -17.55
CA THR A 48 -8.17 -2.20 -17.52
C THR A 48 -7.69 -2.28 -16.08
N ALA A 49 -6.43 -2.66 -15.87
CA ALA A 49 -5.85 -2.66 -14.54
C ALA A 49 -4.40 -2.13 -14.51
N GLY A 50 -4.00 -1.66 -13.34
CA GLY A 50 -2.65 -1.23 -13.02
C GLY A 50 -2.41 -1.33 -11.51
N ALA A 51 -1.15 -1.34 -11.10
CA ALA A 51 -0.76 -1.45 -9.69
C ALA A 51 0.28 -0.41 -9.30
N GLU A 52 0.20 0.06 -8.06
CA GLU A 52 1.25 0.80 -7.37
C GLU A 52 1.76 -0.08 -6.23
N ASN A 53 3.07 -0.25 -6.12
CA ASN A 53 3.71 -0.96 -5.01
C ASN A 53 4.57 0.01 -4.21
N GLU A 54 4.25 0.11 -2.93
CA GLU A 54 5.09 0.73 -1.92
C GLU A 54 6.16 -0.29 -1.50
N LEU A 55 7.43 0.11 -1.50
CA LEU A 55 8.59 -0.75 -1.33
C LEU A 55 9.36 -0.35 -0.08
N LEU A 56 10.01 -1.33 0.55
CA LEU A 56 11.00 -1.09 1.58
C LEU A 56 12.39 -1.05 0.95
N THR A 57 13.14 0.03 1.22
CA THR A 57 14.55 0.13 0.86
C THR A 57 15.44 -0.09 2.08
N VAL A 58 16.55 -0.78 1.89
CA VAL A 58 17.49 -1.11 2.95
C VAL A 58 18.91 -0.90 2.44
N VAL A 59 19.76 -0.32 3.30
CA VAL A 59 21.21 -0.32 3.10
C VAL A 59 21.85 -1.15 4.21
N ARG A 60 22.61 -2.17 3.83
CA ARG A 60 23.37 -3.02 4.74
C ARG A 60 24.82 -2.55 4.79
N GLY A 61 25.39 -2.53 5.98
CA GLY A 61 26.79 -2.16 6.15
C GLY A 61 27.14 -1.69 7.55
N PRO A 62 28.44 -1.62 7.88
CA PRO A 62 28.90 -1.06 9.13
C PRO A 62 28.43 0.40 9.27
N ARG A 63 28.09 0.80 10.49
CA ARG A 63 27.53 2.13 10.80
C ARG A 63 28.43 3.28 10.34
N GLU A 64 29.74 3.04 10.24
CA GLU A 64 30.74 4.02 9.79
C GLU A 64 30.64 4.31 8.28
N GLN A 65 30.01 3.42 7.50
CA GLN A 65 29.89 3.53 6.04
C GLN A 65 28.46 3.83 5.58
N VAL A 66 27.44 3.57 6.42
CA VAL A 66 26.04 3.75 6.03
C VAL A 66 25.51 5.13 6.40
N ASP A 67 24.84 5.79 5.44
CA ASP A 67 24.45 7.19 5.55
C ASP A 67 23.52 7.51 6.73
N LEU A 68 22.50 6.69 7.00
CA LEU A 68 21.55 6.94 8.11
C LEU A 68 22.26 6.96 9.46
N ALA A 69 23.12 5.98 9.71
CA ALA A 69 23.85 5.86 10.97
C ALA A 69 24.77 7.07 11.19
N ARG A 70 25.50 7.47 10.14
CA ARG A 70 26.35 8.65 10.15
C ARG A 70 25.56 9.93 10.32
N SER A 71 24.45 10.07 9.60
CA SER A 71 23.57 11.25 9.68
C SER A 71 23.06 11.45 11.10
N VAL A 72 22.72 10.37 11.81
CA VAL A 72 22.35 10.42 13.23
C VAL A 72 23.54 10.80 14.11
N ALA A 73 24.69 10.11 13.98
CA ALA A 73 25.87 10.32 14.84
C ALA A 73 26.53 11.70 14.65
N GLU A 74 26.60 12.20 13.42
CA GLU A 74 27.22 13.47 13.05
C GLU A 74 26.28 14.68 13.29
N SER A 75 25.00 14.43 13.60
CA SER A 75 23.96 15.46 13.72
C SER A 75 24.19 16.46 14.85
N ASN A 76 23.69 17.68 14.65
CA ASN A 76 23.58 18.67 15.72
C ASN A 76 22.63 18.21 16.82
N TYR A 77 21.61 17.41 16.51
CA TYR A 77 20.72 16.81 17.50
C TYR A 77 21.50 15.97 18.52
N PHE A 78 22.29 15.00 18.04
CA PHE A 78 23.11 14.14 18.88
C PHE A 78 24.12 14.94 19.71
N LYS A 79 24.85 15.87 19.07
CA LYS A 79 25.83 16.75 19.74
C LYS A 79 25.20 17.64 20.82
N ASN A 80 24.00 18.16 20.58
CA ASN A 80 23.27 18.97 21.56
C ASN A 80 22.76 18.13 22.72
N LEU A 81 22.24 16.93 22.44
CA LEU A 81 21.80 15.99 23.48
C LEU A 81 22.97 15.60 24.39
N ALA A 82 24.13 15.23 23.81
CA ALA A 82 25.33 14.90 24.57
C ALA A 82 25.79 16.07 25.48
N ARG A 83 25.79 17.30 24.96
CA ARG A 83 26.11 18.50 25.74
C ARG A 83 25.12 18.74 26.89
N ARG A 84 23.81 18.61 26.64
CA ARG A 84 22.77 18.75 27.69
C ARG A 84 22.90 17.69 28.78
N VAL A 85 23.18 16.44 28.40
CA VAL A 85 23.43 15.36 29.37
C VAL A 85 24.67 15.63 30.21
N ALA A 86 25.76 16.13 29.60
CA ALA A 86 26.96 16.52 30.33
C ALA A 86 26.73 17.69 31.30
N ALA A 87 25.87 18.64 30.92
CA ALA A 87 25.45 19.76 31.77
C ALA A 87 24.45 19.36 32.88
N GLY A 88 23.83 18.17 32.79
CA GLY A 88 22.80 17.71 33.73
C GLY A 88 21.37 18.12 33.35
N ASP A 89 21.17 18.77 32.22
CA ASP A 89 19.89 19.31 31.74
C ASP A 89 18.98 18.25 31.07
N ALA A 90 19.52 17.05 30.79
CA ALA A 90 18.80 15.97 30.11
C ALA A 90 19.09 14.60 30.71
N SER A 91 18.15 13.65 30.51
CA SER A 91 18.31 12.27 31.00
C SER A 91 19.48 11.56 30.32
N LYS A 92 20.37 10.96 31.12
CA LYS A 92 21.42 10.05 30.65
C LYS A 92 20.87 8.84 29.89
N SER A 93 19.63 8.42 30.16
CA SER A 93 19.03 7.26 29.50
C SER A 93 18.82 7.49 28.00
N LEU A 94 18.37 8.68 27.60
CA LEU A 94 18.06 8.98 26.20
C LEU A 94 19.31 8.92 25.32
N LEU A 95 20.42 9.51 25.79
CA LEU A 95 21.71 9.43 25.09
C LEU A 95 22.19 7.98 24.97
N ARG A 96 22.15 7.23 26.08
CA ARG A 96 22.53 5.81 26.09
C ARG A 96 21.65 4.99 25.15
N ASP A 97 20.35 5.24 25.09
CA ASP A 97 19.42 4.48 24.25
C ASP A 97 19.63 4.78 22.76
N LEU A 98 20.05 6.01 22.42
CA LEU A 98 20.45 6.41 21.07
C LEU A 98 21.83 5.85 20.67
N GLU A 99 22.79 5.82 21.60
CA GLU A 99 24.07 5.13 21.41
C GLU A 99 23.87 3.61 21.22
N ALA A 100 22.97 3.03 22.02
CA ALA A 100 22.55 1.63 21.89
C ALA A 100 21.85 1.39 20.55
N TYR A 101 20.98 2.29 20.08
CA TYR A 101 20.43 2.20 18.73
C TYR A 101 21.55 2.14 17.67
N LEU A 102 22.57 2.99 17.77
CA LEU A 102 23.67 3.02 16.80
C LEU A 102 24.61 1.80 16.88
N SER A 103 24.77 1.20 18.06
CA SER A 103 25.75 0.12 18.30
C SER A 103 25.14 -1.28 18.31
N GLU A 104 23.91 -1.43 18.79
CA GLU A 104 23.17 -2.70 18.86
C GLU A 104 22.41 -2.98 17.55
N ASN A 105 23.13 -3.01 16.43
CA ASN A 105 22.61 -3.39 15.11
C ASN A 105 23.29 -4.64 14.57
N ARG A 106 22.94 -5.80 15.12
CA ARG A 106 23.61 -7.09 14.77
C ARG A 106 23.48 -7.46 13.30
N GLU A 107 22.36 -7.10 12.66
CA GLU A 107 22.12 -7.41 11.25
C GLU A 107 22.80 -6.39 10.31
N ASN A 108 23.33 -5.27 10.85
CA ASN A 108 23.89 -4.15 10.06
C ASN A 108 22.92 -3.63 9.00
N VAL A 109 21.62 -3.69 9.28
CA VAL A 109 20.53 -3.26 8.40
C VAL A 109 20.10 -1.85 8.78
N TRP A 110 20.03 -0.95 7.81
CA TRP A 110 19.58 0.43 7.98
C TRP A 110 18.45 0.72 7.00
N GLU A 111 17.22 0.66 7.49
CA GLU A 111 16.01 0.84 6.69
C GLU A 111 15.83 2.30 6.25
N ASN A 112 15.46 2.48 4.99
CA ASN A 112 15.28 3.79 4.35
C ASN A 112 16.50 4.72 4.46
N SER A 113 17.69 4.13 4.63
CA SER A 113 18.96 4.86 4.52
C SER A 113 19.22 5.29 3.09
N TRP A 114 19.91 6.41 2.93
CA TRP A 114 20.44 6.82 1.65
C TRP A 114 21.75 6.07 1.37
N VAL A 115 22.21 6.16 0.13
CA VAL A 115 23.53 5.70 -0.30
C VAL A 115 24.37 6.87 -0.77
N TYR A 116 25.68 6.69 -0.78
CA TYR A 116 26.58 7.59 -1.48
C TYR A 116 27.68 6.86 -2.25
N PHE A 117 28.11 7.44 -3.37
CA PHE A 117 29.19 6.91 -4.21
C PHE A 117 29.91 8.03 -4.98
N PRO A 118 31.16 7.82 -5.44
CA PRO A 118 31.88 8.83 -6.22
C PRO A 118 31.19 9.19 -7.53
N ALA A 119 31.08 10.49 -7.81
CA ALA A 119 30.35 10.98 -8.97
C ALA A 119 30.95 10.54 -10.32
N HIS A 120 32.24 10.24 -10.36
CA HIS A 120 32.95 9.81 -11.58
C HIS A 120 32.61 8.39 -12.03
N LEU A 121 31.91 7.60 -11.21
CA LEU A 121 31.49 6.24 -11.57
C LEU A 121 30.33 6.25 -12.57
N MET A 122 29.55 7.34 -12.64
CA MET A 122 28.43 7.47 -13.56
C MET A 122 28.90 7.64 -15.00
N THR A 123 28.15 7.09 -15.95
CA THR A 123 28.30 7.47 -17.37
C THR A 123 27.96 8.96 -17.57
N PRO A 124 28.44 9.59 -18.66
CA PRO A 124 28.07 10.96 -19.00
C PRO A 124 26.55 11.18 -19.09
N TYR A 125 25.81 10.20 -19.62
CA TYR A 125 24.35 10.27 -19.72
C TYR A 125 23.66 10.18 -18.35
N ALA A 126 24.10 9.28 -17.46
CA ALA A 126 23.57 9.20 -16.10
C ALA A 126 23.84 10.50 -15.31
N ARG A 127 25.02 11.12 -15.54
CA ARG A 127 25.35 12.43 -14.99
C ARG A 127 24.40 13.52 -15.48
N GLU A 128 24.12 13.58 -16.78
CA GLU A 128 23.16 14.51 -17.38
C GLU A 128 21.76 14.36 -16.79
N VAL A 129 21.28 13.12 -16.63
CA VAL A 129 19.99 12.83 -16.00
C VAL A 129 19.95 13.36 -14.56
N PHE A 130 21.01 13.13 -13.79
CA PHE A 130 21.10 13.64 -12.42
C PHE A 130 21.12 15.16 -12.36
N ASP A 131 21.93 15.82 -13.21
CA ASP A 131 21.98 17.28 -13.29
C ASP A 131 20.64 17.88 -13.71
N GLY A 132 19.94 17.23 -14.65
CA GLY A 132 18.60 17.61 -15.06
C GLY A 132 17.54 17.48 -13.96
N ASP A 133 17.71 16.54 -13.03
CA ASP A 133 16.81 16.37 -11.89
C ASP A 133 17.10 17.34 -10.73
N LEU A 134 18.21 18.09 -10.80
CA LEU A 134 18.61 19.12 -9.82
C LEU A 134 18.10 20.54 -10.16
N TYR A 135 17.34 20.70 -11.24
CA TYR A 135 16.59 21.95 -11.48
C TYR A 135 15.44 22.11 -10.48
N ALA A 136 15.18 23.36 -10.07
CA ALA A 136 14.04 23.71 -9.20
C ALA A 136 12.70 23.44 -9.90
N ASP A 137 12.62 23.79 -11.20
CA ASP A 137 11.57 23.37 -12.11
C ASP A 137 12.20 22.74 -13.36
N LYS A 138 11.92 21.44 -13.57
CA LYS A 138 12.50 20.65 -14.66
C LYS A 138 12.00 21.02 -16.06
N ARG A 139 10.88 21.76 -16.14
CA ARG A 139 10.32 22.28 -17.39
C ARG A 139 11.04 23.55 -17.81
N GLU A 140 11.32 24.43 -16.86
CA GLU A 140 11.98 25.72 -17.14
C GLU A 140 13.49 25.61 -17.24
N ARG A 141 14.12 24.75 -16.42
CA ARG A 141 15.58 24.50 -16.39
C ARG A 141 16.44 25.77 -16.23
N ARG A 142 15.95 26.75 -15.49
CA ARG A 142 16.61 28.06 -15.28
C ARG A 142 17.52 28.11 -14.05
N ALA A 143 17.05 27.55 -12.95
CA ALA A 143 17.73 27.61 -11.65
C ALA A 143 17.81 26.23 -11.01
N ARG A 144 18.88 25.99 -10.24
CA ARG A 144 19.01 24.80 -9.41
C ARG A 144 18.12 24.92 -8.18
N ARG A 145 17.66 23.78 -7.68
CA ARG A 145 16.92 23.67 -6.41
C ARG A 145 17.79 24.11 -5.22
N ALA A 146 17.16 24.65 -4.19
CA ALA A 146 17.87 25.19 -3.01
C ALA A 146 18.50 24.08 -2.16
N ASP A 147 17.93 22.88 -2.18
CA ASP A 147 18.42 21.69 -1.46
C ASP A 147 19.46 20.85 -2.24
N ALA A 148 19.99 21.34 -3.38
CA ALA A 148 20.94 20.62 -4.21
C ALA A 148 22.19 20.11 -3.45
N GLY A 149 22.67 20.90 -2.47
CA GLY A 149 23.81 20.53 -1.62
C GLY A 149 23.57 19.30 -0.72
N ARG A 150 22.33 18.79 -0.60
CA ARG A 150 22.05 17.53 0.10
C ARG A 150 22.46 16.29 -0.72
N PHE A 151 22.57 16.46 -2.04
CA PHE A 151 22.83 15.37 -2.99
C PHE A 151 24.26 15.38 -3.54
N GLU A 152 24.90 16.54 -3.54
CA GLU A 152 26.29 16.70 -3.94
C GLU A 152 27.14 16.98 -2.71
N ILE A 153 27.89 15.97 -2.27
CA ILE A 153 28.71 16.06 -1.08
C ILE A 153 30.18 15.82 -1.42
N GLU A 154 31.08 16.30 -0.57
CA GLU A 154 32.51 15.98 -0.66
C GLU A 154 32.90 15.04 0.47
N ARG A 155 33.58 13.94 0.13
CA ARG A 155 34.12 12.97 1.10
C ARG A 155 35.57 12.68 0.78
N HIS A 156 36.46 12.98 1.72
CA HIS A 156 37.92 12.78 1.55
C HIS A 156 38.49 13.43 0.28
N GLY A 157 38.01 14.64 -0.07
CA GLY A 157 38.41 15.35 -1.29
C GLY A 157 37.79 14.83 -2.59
N ILE A 158 36.93 13.81 -2.53
CA ILE A 158 36.23 13.23 -3.68
C ILE A 158 34.78 13.73 -3.69
N ARG A 159 34.34 14.23 -4.85
CA ARG A 159 32.93 14.55 -5.08
C ARG A 159 32.10 13.27 -5.16
N CYS A 160 31.10 13.18 -4.31
CA CYS A 160 30.18 12.05 -4.22
C CYS A 160 28.74 12.50 -4.46
N VAL A 161 27.96 11.59 -5.03
CA VAL A 161 26.50 11.70 -5.08
C VAL A 161 25.94 11.00 -3.86
N ARG A 162 25.02 11.66 -3.15
CA ARG A 162 24.30 11.14 -1.96
C ARG A 162 22.81 11.15 -2.25
N ILE A 163 22.17 9.99 -2.35
CA ILE A 163 20.79 9.87 -2.84
C ILE A 163 19.99 8.79 -2.13
N PRO A 164 18.65 8.92 -2.05
CA PRO A 164 17.77 7.83 -1.65
C PRO A 164 17.85 6.66 -2.64
N VAL A 165 17.68 5.44 -2.13
CA VAL A 165 17.68 4.21 -2.95
C VAL A 165 16.59 4.25 -4.04
N SER A 166 15.43 4.85 -3.78
CA SER A 166 14.38 4.98 -4.79
C SER A 166 14.82 5.79 -6.04
N TYR A 167 15.72 6.76 -5.87
CA TYR A 167 16.30 7.50 -6.99
C TYR A 167 17.49 6.76 -7.62
N LEU A 168 18.24 6.00 -6.83
CA LEU A 168 19.32 5.14 -7.31
C LEU A 168 18.86 4.21 -8.44
N LEU A 169 17.62 3.69 -8.38
CA LEU A 169 17.05 2.85 -9.44
C LEU A 169 16.96 3.57 -10.79
N LYS A 170 16.55 4.84 -10.80
CA LYS A 170 16.51 5.65 -12.02
C LYS A 170 17.91 5.89 -12.58
N LEU A 171 18.88 6.23 -11.71
CA LEU A 171 20.25 6.44 -12.15
C LEU A 171 20.94 5.16 -12.61
N ALA A 172 20.69 4.04 -11.95
CA ALA A 172 21.14 2.72 -12.38
C ALA A 172 20.59 2.37 -13.78
N MET A 173 19.33 2.72 -14.06
CA MET A 173 18.74 2.55 -15.39
C MET A 173 19.46 3.43 -16.42
N ALA A 174 19.62 4.72 -16.15
CA ALA A 174 20.32 5.66 -17.05
C ALA A 174 21.74 5.19 -17.36
N ASP A 175 22.47 4.73 -16.34
CA ASP A 175 23.83 4.24 -16.46
C ASP A 175 23.89 2.93 -17.27
N ALA A 176 23.03 1.95 -16.95
CA ALA A 176 23.00 0.65 -17.64
C ALA A 176 22.65 0.77 -19.13
N ILE A 177 21.79 1.73 -19.53
CA ILE A 177 21.47 1.99 -20.94
C ILE A 177 22.46 2.93 -21.65
N SER A 178 23.62 3.19 -21.06
CA SER A 178 24.65 4.05 -21.65
C SER A 178 26.09 3.55 -21.40
N VAL A 179 26.25 2.35 -20.85
CA VAL A 179 27.57 1.78 -20.53
C VAL A 179 28.12 0.98 -21.71
N GLY A 180 29.40 1.20 -22.05
CA GLY A 180 30.09 0.44 -23.10
C GLY A 180 29.72 0.89 -24.52
N GLN A 181 29.46 -0.07 -25.41
CA GLN A 181 28.95 0.21 -26.76
C GLN A 181 27.52 0.76 -26.67
N GLU A 182 27.15 1.66 -27.58
CA GLU A 182 25.80 2.23 -27.58
C GLU A 182 24.76 1.10 -27.68
N PRO A 183 23.84 0.97 -26.71
CA PRO A 183 22.87 -0.12 -26.74
C PRO A 183 21.93 0.05 -27.93
N HIS A 184 21.34 -1.07 -28.36
CA HIS A 184 20.38 -1.05 -29.45
C HIS A 184 19.30 0.03 -29.21
N PRO A 185 18.94 0.87 -30.21
CA PRO A 185 18.06 2.02 -30.03
C PRO A 185 16.73 1.70 -29.33
N THR A 186 16.17 0.52 -29.63
CA THR A 186 14.97 -0.06 -28.99
C THR A 186 15.10 -0.16 -27.48
N ILE A 187 16.25 -0.63 -26.98
CA ILE A 187 16.53 -0.83 -25.56
C ILE A 187 16.70 0.53 -24.89
N ARG A 188 17.49 1.42 -25.52
CA ARG A 188 17.70 2.79 -25.03
C ARG A 188 16.37 3.53 -24.88
N ALA A 189 15.58 3.61 -25.94
CA ALA A 189 14.28 4.29 -25.92
C ALA A 189 13.31 3.68 -24.88
N THR A 190 13.34 2.36 -24.69
CA THR A 190 12.51 1.70 -23.67
C THR A 190 12.98 2.07 -22.27
N GLY A 191 14.29 2.02 -21.99
CA GLY A 191 14.86 2.41 -20.70
C GLY A 191 14.56 3.88 -20.36
N GLU A 192 14.77 4.78 -21.32
CA GLU A 192 14.45 6.22 -21.18
C GLU A 192 12.98 6.46 -20.84
N ARG A 193 12.07 5.75 -21.52
CA ARG A 193 10.63 5.79 -21.24
C ARG A 193 10.31 5.28 -19.83
N LEU A 194 10.92 4.18 -19.40
CA LEU A 194 10.60 3.55 -18.12
C LEU A 194 11.18 4.30 -16.90
N MET A 195 12.22 5.12 -17.08
CA MET A 195 12.81 5.91 -15.99
C MET A 195 11.79 6.77 -15.21
N ARG A 196 10.71 7.23 -15.87
CA ARG A 196 9.64 8.04 -15.23
C ARG A 196 8.80 7.27 -14.21
N HIS A 197 8.87 5.93 -14.20
CA HIS A 197 8.10 5.07 -13.31
C HIS A 197 8.79 4.83 -11.95
N PHE A 198 10.05 5.24 -11.81
CA PHE A 198 10.78 5.20 -10.54
C PHE A 198 10.61 6.54 -9.82
N LEU A 199 9.60 6.61 -8.95
CA LEU A 199 9.29 7.80 -8.16
C LEU A 199 10.26 7.87 -6.98
N ASN A 200 10.81 9.06 -6.74
CA ASN A 200 11.66 9.27 -5.57
C ASN A 200 10.81 9.67 -4.37
N ASP A 201 10.51 8.69 -3.53
CA ASP A 201 10.09 8.87 -2.15
C ASP A 201 10.96 7.95 -1.28
N ASN A 202 11.43 8.42 -0.13
CA ASN A 202 12.26 7.65 0.81
C ASN A 202 11.45 7.19 2.03
N THR A 203 10.29 7.80 2.25
CA THR A 203 9.36 7.40 3.31
C THR A 203 8.65 6.12 2.94
N SER A 204 8.16 6.09 1.69
CA SER A 204 7.52 4.95 1.04
C SER A 204 7.94 4.95 -0.43
N PRO A 205 9.12 4.40 -0.76
CA PRO A 205 9.55 4.20 -2.15
C PRO A 205 8.46 3.57 -3.01
N GLU A 206 8.00 4.28 -4.04
CA GLU A 206 6.88 3.85 -4.86
C GLU A 206 7.31 3.53 -6.30
N THR A 207 6.76 2.44 -6.83
CA THR A 207 6.76 2.16 -8.27
C THR A 207 5.36 1.85 -8.73
N PHE A 208 5.02 2.22 -9.96
CA PHE A 208 3.73 1.93 -10.56
C PHE A 208 3.89 1.23 -11.91
N SER A 209 2.83 0.56 -12.36
CA SER A 209 2.84 -0.24 -13.58
C SER A 209 3.50 0.48 -14.76
N PHE A 210 4.36 -0.25 -15.48
CA PHE A 210 5.06 0.25 -16.66
C PHE A 210 4.13 0.44 -17.86
N HIS A 211 3.04 -0.31 -17.90
CA HIS A 211 1.94 -0.16 -18.82
C HIS A 211 0.66 -0.65 -18.16
N THR A 212 -0.49 -0.16 -18.59
CA THR A 212 -1.79 -0.66 -18.15
C THR A 212 -2.11 -1.98 -18.83
N VAL A 213 -2.57 -2.98 -18.08
CA VAL A 213 -3.04 -4.23 -18.70
C VAL A 213 -4.46 -4.02 -19.24
N GLY A 214 -4.64 -4.36 -20.52
CA GLY A 214 -5.83 -4.03 -21.29
C GLY A 214 -6.87 -5.15 -21.38
N PRO A 215 -8.05 -4.87 -22.00
CA PRO A 215 -9.17 -5.81 -22.07
C PRO A 215 -8.92 -7.04 -22.93
N ARG A 216 -7.86 -7.03 -23.76
CA ARG A 216 -7.38 -8.23 -24.47
C ARG A 216 -6.96 -9.35 -23.53
N ALA A 217 -6.65 -9.03 -22.28
CA ALA A 217 -6.46 -10.04 -21.24
C ALA A 217 -7.78 -10.80 -20.93
N GLY A 218 -8.94 -10.21 -21.20
CA GLY A 218 -10.24 -10.88 -21.08
C GLY A 218 -10.48 -11.42 -19.67
N ALA A 219 -10.57 -12.75 -19.57
CA ALA A 219 -10.70 -13.50 -18.32
C ALA A 219 -9.40 -13.54 -17.49
N GLU A 220 -8.25 -13.22 -18.08
CA GLU A 220 -6.92 -13.28 -17.44
C GLU A 220 -6.42 -11.92 -16.94
N LEU A 221 -7.31 -10.95 -16.66
CA LEU A 221 -6.90 -9.60 -16.25
C LEU A 221 -6.04 -9.61 -14.99
N GLY A 222 -6.45 -10.35 -13.95
CA GLY A 222 -5.69 -10.46 -12.71
C GLY A 222 -4.32 -11.11 -12.93
N ARG A 223 -4.27 -12.19 -13.71
CA ARG A 223 -3.00 -12.83 -14.10
C ARG A 223 -2.08 -11.85 -14.83
N ALA A 224 -2.59 -11.12 -15.82
CA ALA A 224 -1.81 -10.16 -16.59
C ALA A 224 -1.21 -9.06 -15.68
N LEU A 225 -1.98 -8.54 -14.72
CA LEU A 225 -1.49 -7.55 -13.77
C LEU A 225 -0.41 -8.11 -12.82
N ALA A 226 -0.60 -9.33 -12.32
CA ALA A 226 0.38 -10.00 -11.47
C ALA A 226 1.70 -10.25 -12.24
N GLU A 227 1.61 -10.67 -13.50
CA GLU A 227 2.78 -10.87 -14.36
C GLU A 227 3.48 -9.54 -14.70
N GLU A 228 2.76 -8.45 -14.96
CA GLU A 228 3.35 -7.10 -15.11
C GLU A 228 4.10 -6.68 -13.84
N THR A 229 3.50 -6.91 -12.67
CA THR A 229 4.11 -6.60 -11.37
C THR A 229 5.37 -7.42 -11.13
N LEU A 230 5.40 -8.71 -11.50
CA LEU A 230 6.59 -9.55 -11.41
C LEU A 230 7.72 -9.08 -12.35
N ARG A 231 7.41 -8.71 -13.59
CA ARG A 231 8.41 -8.18 -14.54
C ARG A 231 9.02 -6.87 -14.04
N ARG A 232 8.18 -5.97 -13.52
CA ARG A 232 8.63 -4.72 -12.89
C ARG A 232 9.48 -4.98 -11.66
N PHE A 233 9.05 -5.89 -10.78
CA PHE A 233 9.82 -6.30 -9.61
C PHE A 233 11.19 -6.86 -10.00
N LEU A 234 11.27 -7.72 -11.01
CA LEU A 234 12.54 -8.29 -11.48
C LEU A 234 13.49 -7.23 -12.02
N LEU A 235 12.97 -6.27 -12.80
CA LEU A 235 13.78 -5.16 -13.29
C LEU A 235 14.35 -4.33 -12.13
N VAL A 236 13.55 -4.06 -11.08
CA VAL A 236 14.03 -3.39 -9.86
C VAL A 236 15.17 -4.19 -9.22
N GLN A 237 15.09 -5.53 -9.19
CA GLN A 237 16.17 -6.36 -8.64
C GLN A 237 17.44 -6.29 -9.48
N PHE A 238 17.35 -6.35 -10.81
CA PHE A 238 18.51 -6.20 -11.68
C PHE A 238 19.17 -4.83 -11.53
N LEU A 239 18.39 -3.75 -11.45
CA LEU A 239 18.90 -2.39 -11.23
C LEU A 239 19.56 -2.24 -9.85
N THR A 240 19.01 -2.88 -8.82
CA THR A 240 19.58 -2.87 -7.47
C THR A 240 20.94 -3.58 -7.44
N LEU A 241 21.02 -4.78 -8.03
CA LEU A 241 22.29 -5.50 -8.17
C LEU A 241 23.30 -4.72 -9.01
N TYR A 242 22.84 -4.10 -10.11
CA TYR A 242 23.69 -3.25 -10.95
C TYR A 242 24.26 -2.09 -10.16
N ALA A 243 23.45 -1.37 -9.40
CA ALA A 243 23.89 -0.25 -8.58
C ALA A 243 24.91 -0.67 -7.51
N ASN A 244 24.71 -1.81 -6.87
CA ASN A 244 25.64 -2.33 -5.85
C ASN A 244 27.04 -2.57 -6.40
N GLU A 245 27.14 -3.04 -7.65
CA GLU A 245 28.41 -3.32 -8.34
C GLU A 245 28.96 -2.08 -9.05
N LYS A 246 28.20 -1.48 -9.98
CA LYS A 246 28.65 -0.38 -10.85
C LYS A 246 29.06 0.87 -10.06
N PHE A 247 28.31 1.21 -9.02
CA PHE A 247 28.60 2.37 -8.17
C PHE A 247 29.48 2.02 -6.98
N GLU A 248 30.09 0.82 -6.98
CA GLU A 248 31.01 0.35 -5.95
C GLU A 248 30.44 0.41 -4.53
N LEU A 249 29.11 0.29 -4.36
CA LEU A 249 28.51 0.38 -3.05
C LEU A 249 29.07 -0.75 -2.16
N ARG A 250 29.06 -1.98 -2.68
CA ARG A 250 29.45 -3.18 -1.91
C ARG A 250 30.92 -3.12 -1.47
N SER A 251 31.83 -2.77 -2.37
CA SER A 251 33.26 -2.64 -2.04
C SER A 251 33.55 -1.48 -1.09
N ARG A 252 32.64 -0.50 -1.00
CA ARG A 252 32.69 0.63 -0.05
C ARG A 252 31.93 0.37 1.25
N GLY A 253 31.41 -0.84 1.45
CA GLY A 253 30.72 -1.23 2.68
C GLY A 253 29.25 -0.82 2.74
N GLN A 254 28.60 -0.56 1.61
CA GLN A 254 27.16 -0.32 1.50
C GLN A 254 26.54 -1.37 0.55
N GLU A 255 25.52 -2.10 0.98
CA GLU A 255 24.79 -3.01 0.09
C GLU A 255 23.31 -2.70 0.13
N THR A 256 22.76 -2.35 -1.02
CA THR A 256 21.35 -1.96 -1.15
C THR A 256 20.47 -3.17 -1.44
N GLN A 257 19.30 -3.22 -0.81
CA GLN A 257 18.24 -4.18 -1.10
C GLN A 257 16.90 -3.46 -1.20
N VAL A 258 16.05 -3.86 -2.15
CA VAL A 258 14.68 -3.37 -2.32
C VAL A 258 13.70 -4.54 -2.26
N CYS A 259 12.75 -4.49 -1.33
CA CYS A 259 11.82 -5.59 -1.08
C CYS A 259 10.40 -5.09 -0.76
N LEU A 260 9.44 -6.01 -0.78
CA LEU A 260 8.08 -5.76 -0.31
C LEU A 260 8.00 -6.15 1.17
N ALA A 261 7.60 -5.21 2.03
CA ALA A 261 7.40 -5.45 3.45
C ALA A 261 6.28 -4.54 3.97
N PRO A 262 5.24 -5.08 4.63
CA PRO A 262 4.01 -4.35 4.90
C PRO A 262 4.04 -3.51 6.18
N HIS A 263 5.10 -3.57 7.00
CA HIS A 263 5.16 -2.88 8.28
C HIS A 263 6.24 -1.81 8.23
N THR A 264 6.02 -0.72 8.98
CA THR A 264 7.12 0.17 9.33
C THR A 264 8.17 -0.62 10.12
N PRO A 265 9.46 -0.53 9.74
CA PRO A 265 10.55 -1.21 10.43
C PRO A 265 10.62 -0.89 11.92
N LEU A 266 10.87 -1.91 12.75
CA LEU A 266 11.00 -1.81 14.20
C LEU A 266 12.10 -0.82 14.61
N ARG A 267 13.23 -0.84 13.91
CA ARG A 267 14.35 0.07 14.18
C ARG A 267 13.98 1.51 13.84
N GLN A 268 13.21 1.73 12.77
CA GLN A 268 12.68 3.05 12.44
C GLN A 268 11.65 3.54 13.49
N LYS A 269 10.77 2.65 13.98
CA LYS A 269 9.88 2.95 15.12
C LYS A 269 10.67 3.32 16.39
N ARG A 270 11.71 2.55 16.72
CA ARG A 270 12.60 2.82 17.86
C ARG A 270 13.31 4.16 17.71
N LEU A 271 13.86 4.48 16.52
CA LEU A 271 14.51 5.77 16.29
C LEU A 271 13.52 6.93 16.45
N ASN A 272 12.30 6.79 15.93
CA ASN A 272 11.24 7.79 16.09
C ASN A 272 10.86 8.07 17.56
N GLU A 273 10.99 7.09 18.47
CA GLU A 273 10.83 7.31 19.92
C GLU A 273 12.01 8.07 20.55
N LEU A 274 13.19 8.06 19.90
CA LEU A 274 14.45 8.60 20.46
C LEU A 274 14.83 9.98 19.92
N VAL A 275 14.19 10.46 18.85
CA VAL A 275 14.51 11.74 18.20
C VAL A 275 13.33 12.70 18.20
N SER A 276 13.59 13.98 17.94
CA SER A 276 12.50 14.94 17.69
C SER A 276 11.80 14.65 16.37
N ASP A 277 10.54 15.06 16.26
CA ASP A 277 9.73 14.95 15.06
C ASP A 277 10.35 15.67 13.86
N SER A 278 10.93 16.86 14.06
CA SER A 278 11.65 17.57 13.00
C SER A 278 12.88 16.80 12.52
N PHE A 279 13.65 16.20 13.42
CA PHE A 279 14.83 15.45 13.02
C PHE A 279 14.44 14.13 12.33
N TYR A 280 13.37 13.47 12.77
CA TYR A 280 12.81 12.34 12.04
C TYR A 280 12.42 12.73 10.60
N ARG A 281 11.78 13.89 10.42
CA ARG A 281 11.45 14.39 9.08
C ARG A 281 12.69 14.64 8.24
N ASP A 282 13.73 15.27 8.81
CA ASP A 282 14.98 15.53 8.08
C ASP A 282 15.66 14.23 7.58
N LEU A 283 15.54 13.15 8.34
CA LEU A 283 16.12 11.84 8.03
C LEU A 283 15.31 11.09 6.96
N PHE A 284 13.98 11.03 7.11
CA PHE A 284 13.14 10.12 6.32
C PHE A 284 12.29 10.80 5.25
N MET A 285 11.88 12.06 5.42
CA MET A 285 11.15 12.78 4.38
C MET A 285 12.11 13.13 3.24
N SER A 286 11.82 12.61 2.05
CA SER A 286 12.72 12.72 0.92
C SER A 286 12.56 14.06 0.19
N PRO A 287 13.66 14.75 -0.15
CA PRO A 287 13.66 15.75 -1.19
C PRO A 287 13.48 15.07 -2.56
N CYS A 288 12.28 15.15 -3.13
CA CYS A 288 11.89 14.38 -4.31
C CYS A 288 12.70 14.77 -5.57
N LEU A 289 13.57 13.85 -6.04
CA LEU A 289 14.39 14.02 -7.25
C LEU A 289 13.74 13.50 -8.54
N SER A 290 12.81 12.56 -8.47
CA SER A 290 12.17 11.94 -9.63
C SER A 290 10.67 11.83 -9.43
N GLY A 291 9.88 11.98 -10.51
CA GLY A 291 8.42 11.88 -10.49
C GLY A 291 7.65 13.20 -10.45
N TRP A 292 8.33 14.31 -10.16
CA TRP A 292 7.75 15.65 -10.10
C TRP A 292 8.67 16.67 -10.75
N ASP A 293 8.07 17.68 -11.38
CA ASP A 293 8.79 18.79 -12.00
C ASP A 293 9.31 19.77 -10.95
N GLN A 294 8.54 19.99 -9.88
CA GLN A 294 8.90 20.84 -8.73
C GLN A 294 9.08 19.96 -7.48
N GLY A 295 10.28 19.39 -7.33
CA GLY A 295 10.59 18.42 -6.28
C GLY A 295 10.51 18.99 -4.85
N GLU A 296 10.85 20.27 -4.66
CA GLU A 296 10.82 20.94 -3.35
C GLU A 296 9.38 21.14 -2.83
N VAL A 297 8.43 21.41 -3.72
CA VAL A 297 7.00 21.50 -3.38
C VAL A 297 6.48 20.14 -2.92
N LYS A 298 6.85 19.05 -3.62
CA LYS A 298 6.51 17.69 -3.19
C LYS A 298 7.11 17.36 -1.81
N HIS A 299 8.35 17.76 -1.57
CA HIS A 299 9.01 17.54 -0.28
C HIS A 299 8.27 18.24 0.86
N GLN A 300 7.86 19.51 0.67
CA GLN A 300 7.04 20.24 1.64
C GLN A 300 5.67 19.57 1.86
N TYR A 301 5.05 19.03 0.81
CA TYR A 301 3.82 18.25 0.93
C TYR A 301 4.01 16.99 1.79
N MET A 302 5.13 16.28 1.67
CA MET A 302 5.40 15.10 2.51
C MET A 302 5.60 15.47 3.98
N ILE A 303 6.28 16.59 4.25
CA ILE A 303 6.40 17.15 5.60
C ILE A 303 5.01 17.43 6.18
N LEU A 304 4.14 18.10 5.42
CA LEU A 304 2.76 18.37 5.84
C LEU A 304 1.99 17.08 6.18
N CYS A 305 2.05 16.07 5.31
CA CYS A 305 1.40 14.78 5.56
C CYS A 305 1.84 14.18 6.89
N HIS A 306 3.15 14.19 7.16
CA HIS A 306 3.70 13.65 8.40
C HIS A 306 3.22 14.43 9.64
N GLU A 307 3.26 15.77 9.59
CA GLU A 307 2.80 16.63 10.68
C GLU A 307 1.33 16.40 11.00
N VAL A 308 0.48 16.33 9.97
CA VAL A 308 -0.96 16.12 10.13
C VAL A 308 -1.26 14.75 10.71
N LEU A 309 -0.62 13.68 10.22
CA LEU A 309 -0.85 12.32 10.76
C LEU A 309 -0.36 12.20 12.20
N SER A 310 0.77 12.83 12.54
CA SER A 310 1.29 12.87 13.90
C SER A 310 0.33 13.59 14.85
N ARG A 311 -0.17 14.77 14.46
CA ARG A 311 -1.20 15.52 15.22
C ARG A 311 -2.51 14.74 15.31
N SER A 312 -2.95 14.14 14.22
CA SER A 312 -4.17 13.34 14.14
C SER A 312 -4.13 12.19 15.13
N ARG A 313 -2.98 11.50 15.24
CA ARG A 313 -2.77 10.43 16.22
C ARG A 313 -2.95 10.93 17.66
N LEU A 314 -2.40 12.09 18.01
CA LEU A 314 -2.60 12.70 19.33
C LEU A 314 -4.09 13.04 19.58
N ASN A 315 -4.78 13.57 18.57
CA ASN A 315 -6.20 13.93 18.66
C ASN A 315 -7.13 12.71 18.84
N THR A 316 -6.65 11.48 18.61
CA THR A 316 -7.44 10.26 18.91
C THR A 316 -7.76 10.13 20.41
N MET A 317 -6.91 10.69 21.29
CA MET A 317 -7.06 10.59 22.75
C MET A 317 -8.37 11.20 23.25
N GLY A 318 -8.82 12.30 22.65
CA GLY A 318 -10.08 12.95 23.02
C GLY A 318 -11.27 12.00 22.86
N LYS A 319 -11.39 11.38 21.69
CA LYS A 319 -12.44 10.40 21.39
C LYS A 319 -12.34 9.14 22.24
N LEU A 320 -11.12 8.64 22.51
CA LEU A 320 -10.91 7.50 23.41
C LEU A 320 -11.40 7.78 24.84
N ARG A 321 -11.23 9.02 25.33
CA ARG A 321 -11.76 9.46 26.63
C ARG A 321 -13.28 9.60 26.61
N GLU A 322 -13.84 10.26 25.61
CA GLU A 322 -15.28 10.50 25.47
C GLU A 322 -16.08 9.20 25.33
N CYS A 323 -15.55 8.21 24.61
CA CYS A 323 -16.18 6.89 24.53
C CYS A 323 -15.95 6.01 25.78
N GLY A 324 -15.20 6.49 26.79
CA GLY A 324 -14.93 5.74 28.02
C GLY A 324 -14.05 4.50 27.82
N ILE A 325 -13.27 4.45 26.73
CA ILE A 325 -12.20 3.45 26.57
C ILE A 325 -11.04 3.79 27.51
N LEU A 326 -10.68 5.07 27.56
CA LEU A 326 -9.78 5.61 28.58
C LEU A 326 -10.61 5.99 29.81
N ALA A 327 -10.61 5.11 30.81
CA ALA A 327 -11.38 5.30 32.04
C ALA A 327 -10.69 6.21 33.07
N ARG A 328 -9.41 6.55 32.87
CA ARG A 328 -8.58 7.34 33.79
C ARG A 328 -7.71 8.30 32.97
N ASN A 329 -7.23 9.36 33.63
CA ASN A 329 -6.29 10.32 33.04
C ASN A 329 -4.82 9.81 33.03
N LEU A 330 -4.59 8.56 33.46
CA LEU A 330 -3.30 7.90 33.31
C LEU A 330 -3.25 7.23 31.94
N VAL A 331 -2.43 7.78 31.07
CA VAL A 331 -2.25 7.37 29.68
C VAL A 331 -0.76 7.38 29.36
N THR A 332 -0.32 6.45 28.51
CA THR A 332 0.99 6.54 27.89
C THR A 332 0.88 7.58 26.79
N LEU A 333 1.46 8.77 26.99
CA LEU A 333 1.45 9.79 25.95
C LEU A 333 2.10 9.22 24.68
N PRO A 334 1.37 9.20 23.54
CA PRO A 334 1.97 8.79 22.29
C PRO A 334 3.13 9.72 21.95
N THR A 335 4.11 9.22 21.21
CA THR A 335 5.14 10.09 20.63
C THR A 335 4.47 11.16 19.78
N VAL A 336 5.02 12.37 19.83
CA VAL A 336 4.56 13.51 18.99
C VAL A 336 4.85 13.31 17.51
N SER A 337 5.59 12.26 17.16
CA SER A 337 5.96 11.86 15.80
C SER A 337 5.39 10.48 15.49
N ASN A 338 4.86 10.27 14.29
CA ASN A 338 4.22 9.03 13.86
C ASN A 338 4.88 8.46 12.60
N THR A 339 5.03 7.14 12.52
CA THR A 339 5.74 6.48 11.42
C THR A 339 4.83 5.91 10.33
N SER A 340 3.52 6.14 10.36
CA SER A 340 2.53 5.47 9.50
C SER A 340 2.69 5.73 8.01
N LEU A 341 3.40 6.79 7.60
CA LEU A 341 3.73 7.01 6.19
C LEU A 341 4.71 5.97 5.63
N ALA A 342 5.43 5.25 6.48
CA ALA A 342 6.31 4.15 6.09
C ALA A 342 5.59 2.79 6.18
N ASN A 343 4.27 2.78 6.01
CA ASN A 343 3.44 1.59 6.05
C ASN A 343 3.07 1.14 4.63
N ASN A 344 3.92 0.29 4.06
CA ASN A 344 3.86 -0.04 2.64
C ASN A 344 2.78 -1.08 2.32
N GLY A 345 2.08 -0.93 1.21
CA GLY A 345 1.17 -1.91 0.66
C GLY A 345 1.16 -1.91 -0.86
N THR A 346 0.13 -2.56 -1.41
CA THR A 346 -0.11 -2.57 -2.86
C THR A 346 -1.45 -1.92 -3.15
N HIS A 347 -1.48 -1.01 -4.12
CA HIS A 347 -2.72 -0.42 -4.61
C HIS A 347 -3.06 -1.01 -5.97
N ILE A 348 -4.26 -1.54 -6.13
CA ILE A 348 -4.74 -2.10 -7.41
C ILE A 348 -5.80 -1.18 -7.98
N SER A 349 -5.50 -0.56 -9.12
CA SER A 349 -6.40 0.32 -9.85
C SER A 349 -7.09 -0.42 -10.98
N LEU A 350 -8.40 -0.22 -11.10
CA LEU A 350 -9.23 -0.66 -12.22
C LEU A 350 -9.73 0.56 -13.00
N GLY A 351 -9.62 0.53 -14.32
CA GLY A 351 -10.20 1.53 -15.22
C GLY A 351 -11.33 0.93 -16.06
N SER A 352 -12.32 1.75 -16.42
CA SER A 352 -13.35 1.40 -17.41
C SER A 352 -13.13 2.18 -18.70
N ARG A 353 -12.90 1.49 -19.82
CA ARG A 353 -12.75 2.13 -21.14
C ARG A 353 -14.04 2.80 -21.59
N ARG A 354 -15.19 2.20 -21.29
CA ARG A 354 -16.51 2.71 -21.66
C ARG A 354 -16.82 4.00 -20.95
N LEU A 355 -16.72 4.03 -19.62
CA LEU A 355 -16.97 5.25 -18.85
C LEU A 355 -15.97 6.35 -19.20
N THR A 356 -14.69 5.98 -19.36
CA THR A 356 -13.65 6.92 -19.82
C THR A 356 -13.96 7.47 -21.20
N GLY A 357 -14.43 6.63 -22.13
CA GLY A 357 -14.82 7.04 -23.48
C GLY A 357 -16.01 7.99 -23.49
N LEU A 358 -17.04 7.73 -22.67
CA LEU A 358 -18.20 8.62 -22.51
C LEU A 358 -17.77 10.00 -21.99
N MET A 359 -16.92 10.04 -20.96
CA MET A 359 -16.40 11.31 -20.44
C MET A 359 -15.51 12.05 -21.44
N ALA A 360 -14.64 11.32 -22.15
CA ALA A 360 -13.77 11.91 -23.17
C ALA A 360 -14.57 12.46 -24.36
N ALA A 361 -15.68 11.81 -24.72
CA ALA A 361 -16.62 12.27 -25.75
C ALA A 361 -17.57 13.38 -25.25
N SER A 362 -17.51 13.76 -23.96
CA SER A 362 -18.46 14.69 -23.33
C SER A 362 -19.92 14.28 -23.55
N ASP A 363 -20.20 12.98 -23.41
CA ASP A 363 -21.54 12.42 -23.62
C ASP A 363 -22.53 13.00 -22.59
N PRO A 364 -23.70 13.53 -23.01
CA PRO A 364 -24.66 14.14 -22.10
C PRO A 364 -25.32 13.14 -21.13
N SER A 365 -25.21 11.84 -21.37
CA SER A 365 -25.75 10.77 -20.52
C SER A 365 -24.81 10.34 -19.38
N PHE A 366 -23.56 10.81 -19.39
CA PHE A 366 -22.60 10.51 -18.33
C PHE A 366 -21.69 11.71 -18.07
N THR A 367 -22.14 12.54 -17.14
CA THR A 367 -21.49 13.77 -16.69
C THR A 367 -20.65 13.54 -15.43
N ALA A 368 -19.83 14.52 -15.02
CA ALA A 368 -19.09 14.47 -13.77
C ALA A 368 -20.00 14.26 -12.53
N ALA A 369 -21.23 14.78 -12.56
CA ALA A 369 -22.20 14.56 -11.50
C ALA A 369 -22.67 13.09 -11.45
N GLU A 370 -22.86 12.46 -12.61
CA GLU A 370 -23.22 11.04 -12.70
C GLU A 370 -22.07 10.12 -12.36
N GLU A 371 -20.85 10.43 -12.81
CA GLU A 371 -19.62 9.75 -12.39
C GLU A 371 -19.52 9.73 -10.87
N LYS A 372 -19.70 10.89 -10.23
CA LYS A 372 -19.62 11.00 -8.77
C LYS A 372 -20.76 10.27 -8.06
N ARG A 373 -22.00 10.45 -8.52
CA ARG A 373 -23.19 9.81 -7.93
C ARG A 373 -23.08 8.28 -8.00
N ILE A 374 -22.78 7.73 -9.16
CA ILE A 374 -22.66 6.28 -9.34
C ILE A 374 -21.44 5.76 -8.57
N GLY A 375 -20.31 6.46 -8.65
CA GLY A 375 -19.08 5.96 -8.07
C GLY A 375 -19.06 5.93 -6.56
N ASP A 376 -19.66 6.91 -5.89
CA ASP A 376 -19.79 6.87 -4.44
C ASP A 376 -20.66 5.70 -3.98
N LEU A 377 -21.77 5.42 -4.67
CA LEU A 377 -22.61 4.26 -4.36
C LEU A 377 -21.90 2.93 -4.61
N VAL A 378 -21.10 2.84 -5.67
CA VAL A 378 -20.25 1.67 -5.93
C VAL A 378 -19.26 1.46 -4.78
N VAL A 379 -18.58 2.53 -4.31
CA VAL A 379 -17.68 2.43 -3.15
C VAL A 379 -18.41 1.92 -1.91
N LYS A 380 -19.61 2.43 -1.61
CA LYS A 380 -20.42 1.95 -0.48
C LYS A 380 -20.73 0.46 -0.57
N ILE A 381 -21.10 -0.03 -1.76
CA ILE A 381 -21.40 -1.45 -1.98
C ILE A 381 -20.13 -2.28 -1.77
N VAL A 382 -19.02 -1.88 -2.39
CA VAL A 382 -17.72 -2.58 -2.32
C VAL A 382 -17.21 -2.69 -0.88
N GLU A 383 -17.37 -1.65 -0.05
CA GLU A 383 -16.94 -1.67 1.36
C GLU A 383 -17.52 -2.87 2.15
N HIS A 384 -18.69 -3.39 1.78
CA HIS A 384 -19.31 -4.55 2.43
C HIS A 384 -18.59 -5.87 2.13
N PHE A 385 -17.88 -5.95 1.00
CA PHE A 385 -17.19 -7.15 0.52
C PHE A 385 -15.71 -7.18 0.89
N LEU A 386 -15.13 -6.06 1.34
CA LEU A 386 -13.72 -5.97 1.74
C LEU A 386 -13.24 -7.04 2.74
N PRO A 387 -14.07 -7.54 3.68
CA PRO A 387 -13.66 -8.64 4.56
C PRO A 387 -13.23 -9.92 3.83
N LEU A 388 -13.59 -10.13 2.56
CA LEU A 388 -13.17 -11.29 1.76
C LEU A 388 -11.68 -11.27 1.43
N PHE A 389 -11.03 -10.11 1.41
CA PHE A 389 -9.61 -9.99 1.03
C PHE A 389 -8.65 -10.19 2.22
N VAL A 390 -9.07 -9.76 3.41
CA VAL A 390 -8.22 -9.69 4.61
C VAL A 390 -7.88 -11.10 5.11
N GLY A 391 -6.59 -11.43 5.08
CA GLY A 391 -6.05 -12.75 5.44
C GLY A 391 -6.19 -13.80 4.34
N THR A 392 -7.12 -13.63 3.40
CA THR A 392 -7.38 -14.55 2.28
C THR A 392 -6.33 -14.42 1.18
N TYR A 393 -6.13 -13.20 0.67
CA TYR A 393 -5.19 -12.91 -0.41
C TYR A 393 -4.00 -12.06 0.03
N SER A 394 -4.18 -11.20 1.02
CA SER A 394 -3.07 -10.45 1.63
C SER A 394 -3.23 -10.38 3.14
N ALA A 395 -2.11 -10.26 3.85
CA ALA A 395 -2.09 -10.10 5.31
C ALA A 395 -0.84 -9.34 5.74
N ALA A 396 -0.77 -8.93 7.01
CA ALA A 396 0.43 -8.34 7.61
C ALA A 396 0.52 -8.75 9.09
N PRO A 397 0.85 -10.02 9.38
CA PRO A 397 0.81 -10.55 10.74
C PRO A 397 1.73 -9.76 11.68
N GLY A 398 1.21 -9.32 12.83
CA GLY A 398 1.96 -8.53 13.80
C GLY A 398 1.66 -8.92 15.24
N ARG A 399 2.55 -8.57 16.16
CA ARG A 399 2.48 -8.96 17.58
C ARG A 399 2.59 -7.76 18.51
N PHE A 400 1.75 -7.74 19.55
CA PHE A 400 1.75 -6.76 20.63
C PHE A 400 1.92 -7.44 21.99
N ASP A 401 3.01 -7.19 22.70
CA ASP A 401 3.17 -7.71 24.06
C ASP A 401 2.18 -7.04 25.00
N PHE A 402 1.96 -7.66 26.17
CA PHE A 402 1.07 -7.11 27.19
C PHE A 402 1.37 -5.63 27.47
N HIS A 403 2.62 -5.28 27.73
CA HIS A 403 3.03 -3.91 28.06
C HIS A 403 2.86 -2.88 26.92
N ASP A 404 2.64 -3.30 25.69
CA ASP A 404 2.35 -2.43 24.56
C ASP A 404 0.84 -2.36 24.26
N PHE A 405 0.02 -3.17 24.94
CA PHE A 405 -1.42 -3.31 24.72
C PHE A 405 -2.25 -2.18 25.36
N HIS A 406 -1.80 -0.96 25.15
CA HIS A 406 -2.48 0.28 25.53
C HIS A 406 -3.50 0.68 24.46
N PRO A 407 -4.76 1.01 24.79
CA PRO A 407 -5.75 1.41 23.78
C PRO A 407 -5.30 2.61 22.94
N GLU A 408 -4.63 3.58 23.55
CA GLU A 408 -4.05 4.74 22.87
C GLU A 408 -2.95 4.36 21.87
N THR A 409 -2.32 3.19 22.01
CA THR A 409 -1.29 2.65 21.11
C THR A 409 -1.87 1.67 20.08
N VAL A 410 -2.62 0.66 20.52
CA VAL A 410 -3.04 -0.44 19.63
C VAL A 410 -4.27 -0.11 18.78
N LEU A 411 -5.10 0.86 19.18
CA LEU A 411 -6.25 1.28 18.37
C LEU A 411 -5.85 2.19 17.20
N GLY A 412 -4.58 2.61 17.10
CA GLY A 412 -4.09 3.32 15.91
C GLY A 412 -4.96 4.52 15.53
N PHE A 413 -5.37 4.57 14.26
CA PHE A 413 -6.26 5.60 13.74
C PHE A 413 -7.75 5.25 13.86
N LEU A 414 -8.12 4.06 14.35
CA LEU A 414 -9.52 3.63 14.48
C LEU A 414 -10.45 4.64 15.17
N PRO A 415 -10.01 5.43 16.17
CA PRO A 415 -10.86 6.48 16.73
C PRO A 415 -11.36 7.50 15.69
N HIS A 416 -10.60 7.77 14.63
CA HIS A 416 -11.01 8.66 13.54
C HIS A 416 -11.72 7.94 12.39
N GLU A 417 -11.82 6.62 12.44
CA GLU A 417 -12.35 5.78 11.34
C GLU A 417 -13.64 5.05 11.73
N LEU A 418 -13.94 4.98 13.04
CA LEU A 418 -15.13 4.37 13.58
C LEU A 418 -15.84 5.31 14.55
N ASP A 419 -17.17 5.37 14.43
CA ASP A 419 -18.05 5.96 15.44
C ASP A 419 -17.83 5.38 16.86
N PHE A 420 -18.13 6.18 17.88
CA PHE A 420 -18.02 5.87 19.31
C PHE A 420 -18.62 4.51 19.68
N THR A 421 -19.75 4.13 19.10
CA THR A 421 -20.43 2.88 19.48
C THR A 421 -19.67 1.65 19.01
N HIS A 422 -19.29 1.62 17.72
CA HIS A 422 -18.59 0.47 17.15
C HIS A 422 -17.14 0.39 17.64
N LEU A 423 -16.47 1.52 17.88
CA LEU A 423 -15.13 1.55 18.48
C LEU A 423 -15.11 0.85 19.85
N ARG A 424 -16.08 1.14 20.72
CA ARG A 424 -16.20 0.49 22.05
C ARG A 424 -16.50 -1.01 21.94
N MET A 425 -17.37 -1.39 21.01
CA MET A 425 -17.71 -2.80 20.78
C MET A 425 -16.49 -3.57 20.28
N LEU A 426 -15.78 -3.02 19.30
CA LEU A 426 -14.55 -3.56 18.72
C LEU A 426 -13.46 -3.71 19.79
N TRP A 427 -13.14 -2.64 20.52
CA TRP A 427 -12.14 -2.68 21.60
C TRP A 427 -12.47 -3.73 22.66
N ARG A 428 -13.74 -3.82 23.06
CA ARG A 428 -14.18 -4.80 24.05
C ARG A 428 -14.01 -6.24 23.55
N ARG A 429 -14.31 -6.49 22.27
CA ARG A 429 -14.11 -7.81 21.65
C ARG A 429 -12.62 -8.12 21.52
N TRP A 430 -11.79 -7.13 21.22
CA TRP A 430 -10.35 -7.30 21.13
C TRP A 430 -9.74 -7.65 22.49
N LYS A 431 -10.10 -6.95 23.57
CA LYS A 431 -9.69 -7.35 24.93
C LYS A 431 -10.11 -8.76 25.32
N GLY A 432 -11.21 -9.27 24.77
CA GLY A 432 -11.68 -10.64 25.00
C GLY A 432 -11.00 -11.69 24.11
N LYS A 433 -10.32 -11.27 23.04
CA LYS A 433 -9.49 -12.12 22.18
C LYS A 433 -8.06 -12.23 22.73
N ALA A 434 -7.53 -11.11 23.20
CA ALA A 434 -6.17 -10.98 23.71
C ALA A 434 -5.95 -11.77 25.01
N ASP A 435 -4.73 -12.25 25.22
CA ASP A 435 -4.27 -12.95 26.41
C ASP A 435 -3.90 -11.95 27.52
N LEU A 436 -4.95 -11.41 28.15
CA LEU A 436 -4.91 -10.32 29.12
C LEU A 436 -5.58 -10.66 30.46
N GLN A 437 -6.04 -11.89 30.64
CA GLN A 437 -6.86 -12.25 31.79
C GLN A 437 -6.04 -12.87 32.91
N CYS A 438 -6.26 -12.37 34.13
CA CYS A 438 -5.78 -12.99 35.35
C CYS A 438 -6.98 -13.20 36.29
N CYS A 439 -7.14 -14.40 36.86
CA CYS A 439 -8.28 -14.75 37.73
C CYS A 439 -9.66 -14.46 37.10
N GLY A 440 -9.80 -14.60 35.78
CA GLY A 440 -11.04 -14.33 35.04
C GLY A 440 -11.37 -12.85 34.82
N LEU A 441 -10.49 -11.93 35.24
CA LEU A 441 -10.64 -10.49 35.05
C LEU A 441 -9.65 -9.99 33.99
N PRO A 442 -10.12 -9.25 32.97
CA PRO A 442 -9.22 -8.65 31.98
C PRO A 442 -8.42 -7.50 32.61
N LEU A 443 -7.09 -7.58 32.54
CA LEU A 443 -6.17 -6.55 32.98
C LEU A 443 -5.59 -5.83 31.75
N THR A 444 -5.63 -4.50 31.75
CA THR A 444 -4.88 -3.69 30.77
C THR A 444 -3.66 -3.09 31.44
N PRO A 445 -2.60 -2.78 30.68
CA PRO A 445 -1.41 -2.10 31.20
C PRO A 445 -1.73 -0.78 31.91
N PHE A 446 -0.89 -0.42 32.88
CA PHE A 446 -1.03 0.77 33.71
C PHE A 446 -0.24 1.99 33.20
N GLY A 447 0.75 1.81 32.34
CA GLY A 447 1.53 2.89 31.71
C GLY A 447 3.03 2.76 31.92
N PRO A 448 3.52 2.65 33.17
CA PRO A 448 4.95 2.51 33.42
C PRO A 448 5.48 1.18 32.86
N ARG A 449 6.19 1.23 31.71
CA ARG A 449 6.70 0.06 30.97
C ARG A 449 7.37 -1.01 31.86
N LYS A 450 8.18 -0.61 32.86
CA LYS A 450 8.84 -1.57 33.77
C LYS A 450 7.85 -2.34 34.66
N LEU A 451 6.83 -1.64 35.18
CA LEU A 451 5.77 -2.24 35.99
C LEU A 451 4.93 -3.19 35.13
N ASP A 452 4.54 -2.74 33.93
CA ASP A 452 3.72 -3.56 33.03
C ASP A 452 4.46 -4.80 32.54
N ARG A 453 5.77 -4.71 32.28
CA ARG A 453 6.60 -5.90 32.00
C ARG A 453 6.65 -6.87 33.16
N PHE A 454 6.83 -6.37 34.39
CA PHE A 454 6.81 -7.21 35.58
C PHE A 454 5.45 -7.89 35.78
N LEU A 455 4.35 -7.15 35.67
CA LEU A 455 3.00 -7.68 35.80
C LEU A 455 2.68 -8.70 34.70
N GLY A 456 3.07 -8.42 33.46
CA GLY A 456 2.91 -9.35 32.34
C GLY A 456 3.64 -10.67 32.61
N ALA A 457 4.87 -10.61 33.11
CA ALA A 457 5.63 -11.81 33.47
C ALA A 457 5.02 -12.55 34.68
N ALA A 458 4.68 -11.84 35.76
CA ALA A 458 4.18 -12.42 36.99
C ALA A 458 2.80 -13.07 36.84
N LEU A 459 1.94 -12.50 35.99
CA LEU A 459 0.57 -12.95 35.78
C LEU A 459 0.39 -13.77 34.49
N GLY A 460 1.48 -14.01 33.74
CA GLY A 460 1.45 -14.78 32.49
C GLY A 460 0.72 -14.10 31.34
N LEU A 461 0.60 -12.77 31.34
CA LEU A 461 -0.14 -12.01 30.33
C LEU A 461 0.75 -11.76 29.11
N ARG A 462 0.34 -12.27 27.95
CA ARG A 462 1.15 -12.22 26.74
C ARG A 462 0.77 -11.09 25.79
N GLY A 463 -0.45 -10.55 25.88
CA GLY A 463 -0.96 -9.57 24.91
C GLY A 463 -1.71 -10.23 23.74
N ASP A 464 -1.51 -9.78 22.51
CA ASP A 464 -2.20 -10.34 21.33
C ASP A 464 -1.33 -10.36 20.07
N TRP A 465 -1.76 -11.12 19.07
CA TRP A 465 -1.25 -11.03 17.70
C TRP A 465 -2.39 -10.70 16.73
N VAL A 466 -2.10 -9.96 15.67
CA VAL A 466 -3.08 -9.42 14.72
C VAL A 466 -2.79 -9.99 13.32
N PRO A 467 -3.78 -10.55 12.62
CA PRO A 467 -3.63 -11.04 11.24
C PRO A 467 -3.14 -9.99 10.24
N ASP A 468 -3.65 -8.77 10.32
CA ASP A 468 -3.26 -7.68 9.45
C ASP A 468 -3.12 -6.38 10.26
N GLN A 469 -1.92 -6.16 10.80
CA GLN A 469 -1.62 -4.98 11.61
C GLN A 469 -1.57 -3.73 10.74
N ARG A 470 -1.15 -3.84 9.47
CA ARG A 470 -1.03 -2.69 8.56
C ARG A 470 -2.33 -1.92 8.53
N LEU A 471 -3.47 -2.59 8.31
CA LEU A 471 -4.79 -1.98 8.20
C LEU A 471 -5.31 -1.25 9.45
N ILE A 472 -4.59 -1.33 10.58
CA ILE A 472 -4.91 -0.63 11.84
C ILE A 472 -3.87 0.46 12.17
N ASP A 473 -2.64 0.34 11.65
CA ASP A 473 -1.49 1.18 12.00
C ASP A 473 -1.34 2.44 11.12
N TYR A 474 -2.13 2.57 10.03
CA TYR A 474 -2.22 3.81 9.23
C TYR A 474 -3.66 4.29 9.08
N LEU A 475 -3.85 5.58 8.78
CA LEU A 475 -5.16 6.17 8.51
C LEU A 475 -5.63 5.75 7.11
N VAL A 476 -6.62 4.87 7.05
CA VAL A 476 -7.10 4.22 5.82
C VAL A 476 -8.45 4.76 5.35
N ALA A 477 -9.32 5.17 6.28
CA ALA A 477 -10.68 5.59 5.98
C ALA A 477 -11.26 6.54 7.05
N PRO A 478 -10.92 7.85 6.99
CA PRO A 478 -11.49 8.85 7.87
C PRO A 478 -13.02 8.82 7.84
N LEU A 479 -13.63 8.96 9.01
CA LEU A 479 -15.08 8.91 9.17
C LEU A 479 -15.73 10.21 8.66
N SER A 480 -16.86 10.08 7.97
CA SER A 480 -17.75 11.20 7.66
C SER A 480 -18.18 11.98 8.91
N THR A 481 -18.51 13.27 8.76
CA THR A 481 -19.22 14.06 9.78
C THR A 481 -20.73 13.98 9.55
N ASP A 482 -21.54 14.43 10.51
CA ASP A 482 -23.01 14.46 10.36
C ASP A 482 -23.47 15.39 9.23
N HIS A 483 -22.67 16.40 8.88
CA HIS A 483 -22.99 17.39 7.84
C HIS A 483 -22.26 17.16 6.51
N SER A 484 -21.11 16.48 6.53
CA SER A 484 -20.28 16.25 5.35
C SER A 484 -19.98 14.76 5.15
N PRO A 485 -20.90 14.01 4.52
CA PRO A 485 -20.64 12.68 3.99
C PRO A 485 -19.46 12.59 3.02
N ALA A 486 -18.68 11.51 3.12
CA ALA A 486 -17.64 11.19 2.13
C ALA A 486 -18.23 10.65 0.80
N LEU A 487 -19.40 10.03 0.84
CA LEU A 487 -19.95 9.20 -0.25
C LEU A 487 -21.43 9.52 -0.59
N ASP A 488 -21.88 10.76 -0.39
CA ASP A 488 -23.27 11.16 -0.70
C ASP A 488 -23.60 11.25 -2.21
N GLY A 489 -22.62 11.07 -3.10
CA GLY A 489 -22.80 11.15 -4.55
C GLY A 489 -22.88 12.58 -5.10
N THR A 490 -22.65 13.60 -4.27
CA THR A 490 -22.64 14.99 -4.71
C THR A 490 -21.22 15.47 -5.02
N LEU A 491 -21.11 16.43 -5.94
CA LEU A 491 -19.82 17.04 -6.27
C LEU A 491 -19.26 17.81 -5.07
N GLY A 492 -17.95 17.69 -4.85
CA GLY A 492 -17.24 18.39 -3.78
C GLY A 492 -17.46 17.83 -2.38
N ASN A 493 -18.07 16.65 -2.23
CA ASN A 493 -18.38 16.08 -0.90
C ASN A 493 -17.13 15.76 -0.07
N VAL A 494 -16.11 15.18 -0.68
CA VAL A 494 -14.82 14.91 -0.06
C VAL A 494 -14.13 16.22 0.35
N GLU A 495 -14.22 17.27 -0.45
CA GLU A 495 -13.64 18.58 -0.13
C GLU A 495 -14.33 19.22 1.09
N ARG A 496 -15.66 19.11 1.21
CA ARG A 496 -16.39 19.56 2.40
C ARG A 496 -15.98 18.76 3.64
N LEU A 497 -15.90 17.44 3.54
CA LEU A 497 -15.44 16.59 4.64
C LEU A 497 -13.99 16.92 5.05
N LYS A 498 -13.10 17.15 4.08
CA LYS A 498 -11.71 17.56 4.35
C LYS A 498 -11.66 18.86 5.16
N GLN A 499 -12.55 19.81 4.89
CA GLN A 499 -12.64 21.06 5.63
C GLN A 499 -13.10 20.83 7.08
N ASP A 500 -14.19 20.08 7.27
CA ASP A 500 -14.68 19.73 8.62
C ASP A 500 -13.60 18.99 9.44
N LEU A 501 -12.94 17.99 8.85
CA LEU A 501 -11.88 17.23 9.51
C LEU A 501 -10.65 18.09 9.83
N ALA A 502 -10.37 19.13 9.05
CA ALA A 502 -9.32 20.09 9.33
C ALA A 502 -9.65 20.97 10.55
N GLU A 503 -10.90 21.40 10.67
CA GLU A 503 -11.41 22.16 11.83
C GLU A 503 -11.38 21.30 13.11
N MET A 504 -11.61 20.00 12.99
CA MET A 504 -11.44 19.03 14.08
C MET A 504 -9.97 18.68 14.40
N GLY A 505 -9.02 19.20 13.62
CA GLY A 505 -7.59 18.90 13.75
C GLY A 505 -7.19 17.47 13.35
N VAL A 506 -8.09 16.73 12.70
CA VAL A 506 -7.90 15.32 12.28
C VAL A 506 -7.18 15.23 10.94
N PHE A 507 -7.38 16.21 10.05
CA PHE A 507 -6.86 16.19 8.68
C PHE A 507 -6.38 17.57 8.21
N ASP A 508 -5.91 17.69 6.96
CA ASP A 508 -5.62 18.96 6.30
C ASP A 508 -6.20 18.97 4.89
N ALA A 509 -6.82 20.09 4.50
CA ALA A 509 -7.51 20.22 3.22
C ALA A 509 -6.58 20.15 2.00
N ARG A 510 -5.26 20.23 2.16
CA ARG A 510 -4.28 20.05 1.07
C ARG A 510 -3.85 18.59 0.88
N MET A 511 -4.22 17.68 1.80
CA MET A 511 -3.85 16.27 1.68
C MET A 511 -4.84 15.51 0.80
N SER A 512 -4.34 14.53 0.04
CA SER A 512 -5.19 13.57 -0.63
C SER A 512 -6.01 12.75 0.37
N PHE A 513 -7.33 12.66 0.17
CA PHE A 513 -8.23 11.92 1.05
C PHE A 513 -7.96 10.40 1.00
N TYR A 514 -7.88 9.78 2.17
CA TYR A 514 -7.68 8.33 2.33
C TYR A 514 -9.02 7.58 2.24
N ALA A 515 -9.04 6.47 1.50
CA ALA A 515 -10.18 5.57 1.40
C ALA A 515 -9.71 4.15 1.10
N LEU A 516 -10.41 3.14 1.62
CA LEU A 516 -10.15 1.72 1.35
C LEU A 516 -10.36 1.34 -0.12
N TYR A 517 -11.35 1.98 -0.75
CA TYR A 517 -11.66 1.89 -2.17
C TYR A 517 -11.91 3.30 -2.71
N ARG A 518 -10.94 3.83 -3.45
CA ARG A 518 -10.92 5.24 -3.86
C ARG A 518 -11.39 5.38 -5.30
N GLN A 519 -12.41 6.20 -5.54
CA GLN A 519 -12.80 6.56 -6.90
C GLN A 519 -11.71 7.39 -7.59
N ARG A 520 -11.38 7.02 -8.81
CA ARG A 520 -10.50 7.75 -9.73
C ARG A 520 -11.38 8.51 -10.72
N LEU A 521 -11.49 9.82 -10.51
CA LEU A 521 -12.33 10.71 -11.31
C LEU A 521 -11.63 11.10 -12.62
N PHE A 522 -12.36 11.09 -13.73
CA PHE A 522 -11.84 11.43 -15.06
C PHE A 522 -11.17 12.80 -15.07
N ALA A 523 -11.82 13.82 -14.51
CA ALA A 523 -11.31 15.19 -14.50
C ALA A 523 -9.93 15.34 -13.80
N ARG A 524 -9.58 14.41 -12.90
CA ARG A 524 -8.31 14.42 -12.16
C ARG A 524 -7.27 13.45 -12.71
N MET A 525 -7.72 12.28 -13.16
CA MET A 525 -6.85 11.16 -13.51
C MET A 525 -6.73 10.92 -15.01
N GLY A 526 -7.62 11.50 -15.82
CA GLY A 526 -7.74 11.22 -17.25
C GLY A 526 -8.46 9.89 -17.57
N PHE A 527 -8.98 9.19 -16.55
CA PHE A 527 -9.77 7.97 -16.71
C PHE A 527 -10.79 7.82 -15.58
N CYS A 528 -11.88 7.10 -15.86
CA CYS A 528 -12.89 6.69 -14.88
C CYS A 528 -12.49 5.34 -14.27
N GLY A 529 -12.41 5.26 -12.95
CA GLY A 529 -12.01 4.01 -12.31
C GLY A 529 -12.07 4.01 -10.79
N TYR A 530 -11.44 3.00 -10.21
CA TYR A 530 -11.33 2.82 -8.76
C TYR A 530 -9.97 2.25 -8.40
N GLU A 531 -9.57 2.47 -7.16
CA GLU A 531 -8.33 1.96 -6.60
C GLU A 531 -8.58 1.31 -5.24
N GLY A 532 -8.26 0.02 -5.14
CA GLY A 532 -8.22 -0.70 -3.88
C GLY A 532 -6.90 -0.43 -3.15
N ARG A 533 -7.00 0.15 -1.94
CA ARG A 533 -5.85 0.50 -1.09
C ARG A 533 -5.70 -0.40 0.15
N HIS A 534 -6.46 -1.48 0.19
CA HIS A 534 -6.60 -2.36 1.36
C HIS A 534 -5.71 -3.62 1.29
N TYR A 535 -4.82 -3.73 0.29
CA TYR A 535 -3.91 -4.87 0.19
C TYR A 535 -2.62 -4.62 0.96
N SER A 536 -2.31 -5.58 1.83
CA SER A 536 -1.07 -5.60 2.61
C SER A 536 0.00 -6.45 1.88
N GLN A 537 0.57 -7.48 2.50
CA GLN A 537 1.55 -8.35 1.87
C GLN A 537 0.87 -9.57 1.24
N PHE A 538 1.13 -9.81 -0.05
CA PHE A 538 0.79 -11.07 -0.72
C PHE A 538 1.77 -12.18 -0.33
N ALA A 539 1.34 -13.45 -0.33
CA ALA A 539 2.21 -14.60 -0.11
C ALA A 539 2.80 -15.16 -1.43
N SER A 540 2.11 -14.92 -2.54
CA SER A 540 2.53 -15.11 -3.93
C SER A 540 1.97 -13.97 -4.79
N ILE A 541 2.80 -13.31 -5.59
CA ILE A 541 2.30 -12.28 -6.51
C ILE A 541 1.54 -12.97 -7.63
N ARG A 542 2.09 -14.06 -8.19
CA ARG A 542 1.46 -14.79 -9.30
C ARG A 542 0.05 -15.30 -8.96
N GLN A 543 -0.14 -15.85 -7.76
CA GLN A 543 -1.41 -16.48 -7.39
C GLN A 543 -2.36 -15.52 -6.67
N ASP A 544 -1.88 -14.87 -5.60
CA ASP A 544 -2.78 -14.15 -4.69
C ASP A 544 -3.16 -12.77 -5.22
N MET A 545 -2.21 -12.04 -5.82
CA MET A 545 -2.50 -10.74 -6.42
C MET A 545 -3.42 -10.89 -7.64
N ALA A 546 -3.24 -11.96 -8.44
CA ALA A 546 -4.09 -12.25 -9.58
C ALA A 546 -5.55 -12.47 -9.14
N ALA A 547 -5.78 -13.42 -8.22
CA ALA A 547 -7.12 -13.73 -7.72
C ALA A 547 -7.77 -12.54 -7.00
N ALA A 548 -6.99 -11.75 -6.24
CA ALA A 548 -7.48 -10.52 -5.63
C ALA A 548 -7.94 -9.48 -6.66
N THR A 549 -7.17 -9.29 -7.74
CA THR A 549 -7.53 -8.36 -8.83
C THR A 549 -8.84 -8.78 -9.48
N ASP A 550 -9.00 -10.06 -9.78
CA ASP A 550 -10.21 -10.58 -10.43
C ASP A 550 -11.43 -10.51 -9.52
N LEU A 551 -11.27 -10.80 -8.22
CA LEU A 551 -12.35 -10.64 -7.24
C LEU A 551 -12.75 -9.16 -7.09
N GLN A 552 -11.78 -8.23 -7.04
CA GLN A 552 -12.08 -6.79 -7.01
C GLN A 552 -12.86 -6.35 -8.25
N ARG A 553 -12.47 -6.84 -9.43
CA ARG A 553 -13.20 -6.58 -10.68
C ARG A 553 -14.62 -7.11 -10.62
N LEU A 554 -14.81 -8.37 -10.21
CA LEU A 554 -16.13 -8.99 -10.09
C LEU A 554 -17.04 -8.20 -9.16
N ILE A 555 -16.57 -7.84 -7.96
CA ILE A 555 -17.35 -7.07 -6.98
C ILE A 555 -17.69 -5.69 -7.56
N THR A 556 -16.74 -5.04 -8.25
CA THR A 556 -16.98 -3.74 -8.89
C THR A 556 -18.03 -3.82 -9.98
N ALA A 557 -17.93 -4.80 -10.87
CA ALA A 557 -18.93 -5.03 -11.92
C ALA A 557 -20.31 -5.34 -11.31
N LEU A 558 -20.38 -6.20 -10.30
CA LEU A 558 -21.62 -6.50 -9.60
C LEU A 558 -22.23 -5.26 -8.92
N ALA A 559 -21.40 -4.39 -8.34
CA ALA A 559 -21.87 -3.13 -7.78
C ALA A 559 -22.49 -2.24 -8.88
N TYR A 560 -21.88 -2.13 -10.06
CA TYR A 560 -22.50 -1.44 -11.20
C TYR A 560 -23.82 -2.09 -11.63
N GLN A 561 -23.91 -3.42 -11.64
CA GLN A 561 -25.15 -4.12 -11.96
C GLN A 561 -26.28 -3.73 -10.99
N TYR A 562 -26.00 -3.65 -9.69
CA TYR A 562 -26.99 -3.19 -8.70
C TYR A 562 -27.40 -1.73 -8.88
N VAL A 563 -26.43 -0.85 -9.14
CA VAL A 563 -26.69 0.58 -9.31
C VAL A 563 -27.50 0.85 -10.57
N LEU A 564 -27.10 0.29 -11.72
CA LEU A 564 -27.74 0.53 -13.01
C LEU A 564 -29.13 -0.13 -13.11
N SER A 565 -29.33 -1.27 -12.46
CA SER A 565 -30.67 -1.87 -12.34
C SER A 565 -31.59 -1.13 -11.37
N GLY A 566 -31.06 -0.19 -10.57
CA GLY A 566 -31.77 0.50 -9.50
C GLY A 566 -32.15 -0.42 -8.33
N SER A 567 -31.47 -1.56 -8.18
CA SER A 567 -31.70 -2.52 -7.10
C SER A 567 -31.11 -2.05 -5.77
N VAL A 568 -30.07 -1.21 -5.84
CA VAL A 568 -29.47 -0.53 -4.68
C VAL A 568 -29.33 0.95 -5.03
N THR A 569 -29.73 1.81 -4.10
CA THR A 569 -29.66 3.27 -4.20
C THR A 569 -28.91 3.85 -3.00
N HIS A 570 -28.58 5.15 -3.03
CA HIS A 570 -28.01 5.83 -1.85
C HIS A 570 -28.90 5.74 -0.61
N ALA A 571 -30.23 5.63 -0.77
CA ALA A 571 -31.15 5.50 0.35
C ALA A 571 -31.04 4.13 1.06
N ASP A 572 -30.56 3.10 0.36
CA ASP A 572 -30.37 1.77 0.93
C ASP A 572 -29.08 1.66 1.74
N ILE A 573 -28.13 2.59 1.54
CA ILE A 573 -26.89 2.72 2.30
C ILE A 573 -26.66 4.20 2.70
N PRO A 574 -27.35 4.68 3.75
CA PRO A 574 -27.23 6.07 4.18
C PRO A 574 -25.81 6.44 4.64
N ASP A 575 -25.49 7.73 4.56
CA ASP A 575 -24.14 8.27 4.81
C ASP A 575 -23.88 8.74 6.25
N THR A 576 -24.71 8.35 7.21
CA THR A 576 -24.47 8.79 8.59
C THR A 576 -23.20 8.15 9.15
N PRO A 577 -22.45 8.84 10.02
CA PRO A 577 -21.22 8.30 10.61
C PRO A 577 -21.44 6.96 11.31
N GLU A 578 -22.60 6.76 11.94
CA GLU A 578 -22.96 5.47 12.56
C GLU A 578 -23.09 4.34 11.52
N VAL A 579 -23.76 4.58 10.38
CA VAL A 579 -23.95 3.57 9.33
C VAL A 579 -22.63 3.24 8.63
N GLU A 580 -21.79 4.25 8.42
CA GLU A 580 -20.43 4.10 7.92
C GLU A 580 -19.55 3.27 8.83
N SER A 581 -19.58 3.59 10.11
CA SER A 581 -18.89 2.81 11.13
C SER A 581 -19.45 1.38 11.23
N GLU A 582 -20.77 1.18 11.09
CA GLU A 582 -21.39 -0.14 11.18
C GLU A 582 -20.91 -1.09 10.08
N ARG A 583 -20.81 -0.61 8.83
CA ARG A 583 -20.28 -1.42 7.71
C ARG A 583 -18.76 -1.60 7.78
N ARG A 584 -17.99 -0.58 8.20
CA ARG A 584 -16.52 -0.65 8.27
C ARG A 584 -15.99 -1.45 9.45
N GLN A 585 -16.73 -1.57 10.56
CA GLN A 585 -16.29 -2.39 11.71
C GLN A 585 -16.02 -3.85 11.30
N ILE A 586 -16.70 -4.33 10.26
CA ILE A 586 -16.59 -5.71 9.78
C ILE A 586 -15.20 -5.93 9.18
N PHE A 587 -14.74 -4.97 8.37
CA PHE A 587 -13.40 -4.98 7.78
C PHE A 587 -12.30 -4.87 8.84
N PHE A 588 -12.36 -3.87 9.72
CA PHE A 588 -11.35 -3.70 10.78
C PHE A 588 -11.37 -4.86 11.77
N GLY A 589 -12.56 -5.39 12.09
CA GLY A 589 -12.69 -6.59 12.91
C GLY A 589 -12.05 -7.81 12.26
N ALA A 590 -12.09 -7.94 10.93
CA ALA A 590 -11.41 -9.00 10.20
C ALA A 590 -9.88 -8.82 10.23
N ALA A 591 -9.38 -7.59 10.06
CA ALA A 591 -7.95 -7.26 10.17
C ALA A 591 -7.39 -7.59 11.56
N ILE A 592 -8.14 -7.28 12.62
CA ILE A 592 -7.80 -7.62 14.01
C ILE A 592 -7.91 -9.12 14.28
N GLY A 593 -8.70 -9.87 13.49
CA GLY A 593 -8.99 -11.28 13.75
C GLY A 593 -10.06 -11.49 14.83
N LEU A 594 -11.03 -10.58 14.95
CA LEU A 594 -12.17 -10.72 15.85
C LEU A 594 -13.17 -11.74 15.27
N PRO A 595 -13.66 -12.71 16.06
CA PRO A 595 -14.52 -13.77 15.52
C PRO A 595 -15.96 -13.29 15.21
N THR A 596 -16.39 -12.18 15.82
CA THR A 596 -17.77 -11.67 15.70
C THR A 596 -17.84 -10.16 15.77
N PHE A 597 -18.81 -9.57 15.10
CA PHE A 597 -19.18 -8.13 15.15
C PHE A 597 -20.67 -7.95 15.47
N PHE A 598 -21.15 -6.71 15.54
CA PHE A 598 -22.53 -6.38 15.93
C PHE A 598 -23.20 -5.43 14.94
N VAL A 599 -24.43 -5.77 14.54
CA VAL A 599 -25.26 -4.95 13.63
C VAL A 599 -26.57 -4.62 14.32
N ARG A 600 -27.06 -3.40 14.17
CA ARG A 600 -28.35 -2.96 14.70
C ARG A 600 -29.49 -3.69 14.00
N GLU A 601 -30.42 -4.23 14.77
CA GLU A 601 -31.58 -4.97 14.22
C GLU A 601 -32.44 -4.09 13.31
N ARG A 602 -32.55 -2.80 13.64
CA ARG A 602 -33.22 -1.77 12.83
C ARG A 602 -32.19 -0.78 12.24
N THR A 603 -31.16 -1.31 11.57
CA THR A 603 -30.23 -0.48 10.80
C THR A 603 -30.93 0.09 9.55
N PRO A 604 -30.63 1.33 9.13
CA PRO A 604 -31.19 1.88 7.90
C PRO A 604 -30.36 1.44 6.68
N ASN A 605 -29.23 0.74 6.89
CA ASN A 605 -28.48 0.08 5.82
C ASN A 605 -29.21 -1.20 5.39
N ARG A 606 -30.14 -1.04 4.46
CA ARG A 606 -30.98 -2.13 3.94
C ARG A 606 -30.16 -3.14 3.13
N PHE A 607 -29.08 -2.67 2.49
CA PHE A 607 -28.16 -3.56 1.78
C PHE A 607 -27.41 -4.49 2.74
N LEU A 608 -26.88 -3.98 3.86
CA LEU A 608 -26.26 -4.84 4.88
C LEU A 608 -27.25 -5.87 5.43
N LEU A 609 -28.50 -5.50 5.66
CA LEU A 609 -29.54 -6.45 6.10
C LEU A 609 -29.80 -7.55 5.06
N SER A 610 -29.83 -7.22 3.76
CA SER A 610 -30.04 -8.22 2.71
C SER A 610 -28.90 -9.22 2.63
N LEU A 611 -27.65 -8.77 2.84
CA LEU A 611 -26.48 -9.64 2.94
C LEU A 611 -26.56 -10.55 4.18
N LEU A 612 -26.97 -10.01 5.32
CA LEU A 612 -27.09 -10.76 6.57
C LEU A 612 -28.19 -11.83 6.55
N HIS A 613 -29.24 -11.67 5.75
CA HIS A 613 -30.25 -12.72 5.57
C HIS A 613 -29.68 -14.02 4.98
N GLN A 614 -28.52 -13.97 4.31
CA GLN A 614 -27.82 -15.16 3.82
C GLN A 614 -26.91 -15.79 4.89
N ALA A 615 -26.68 -15.14 6.04
CA ALA A 615 -25.79 -15.63 7.08
C ALA A 615 -26.52 -16.63 8.00
N ALA A 616 -26.04 -17.88 8.03
CA ALA A 616 -26.69 -18.97 8.77
C ALA A 616 -26.61 -18.83 10.30
N ARG A 617 -25.50 -18.32 10.85
CA ARG A 617 -25.33 -18.18 12.32
C ARG A 617 -25.31 -16.71 12.74
N THR A 618 -26.49 -16.20 13.04
CA THR A 618 -26.68 -14.92 13.73
C THR A 618 -27.43 -15.15 15.03
N ARG A 619 -27.22 -14.28 16.04
CA ARG A 619 -28.00 -14.33 17.28
C ARG A 619 -28.17 -12.95 17.89
N ALA A 620 -29.29 -12.74 18.58
CA ALA A 620 -29.48 -11.53 19.38
C ALA A 620 -28.36 -11.38 20.43
N SER A 621 -27.85 -10.16 20.59
CA SER A 621 -26.81 -9.86 21.56
C SER A 621 -27.42 -9.66 22.95
N ARG A 622 -27.08 -10.53 23.90
CA ARG A 622 -27.46 -10.36 25.31
C ARG A 622 -26.85 -9.12 25.97
N ARG A 623 -25.71 -8.64 25.45
CA ARG A 623 -24.96 -7.51 26.02
C ARG A 623 -25.34 -6.17 25.40
N TYR A 624 -25.69 -6.16 24.13
CA TYR A 624 -26.05 -4.94 23.39
C TYR A 624 -27.49 -5.12 22.89
N PRO A 625 -28.49 -4.77 23.71
CA PRO A 625 -29.91 -4.90 23.32
C PRO A 625 -30.19 -4.21 21.98
N GLY A 626 -31.04 -4.83 21.15
CA GLY A 626 -31.37 -4.32 19.81
C GLY A 626 -30.27 -4.50 18.76
N ARG A 627 -29.27 -5.36 19.03
CA ARG A 627 -28.21 -5.70 18.08
C ARG A 627 -28.08 -7.20 17.86
N THR A 628 -27.88 -7.58 16.61
CA THR A 628 -27.53 -8.92 16.17
C THR A 628 -26.02 -9.10 16.23
N ARG A 629 -25.57 -10.17 16.88
CA ARG A 629 -24.19 -10.64 16.84
C ARG A 629 -24.01 -11.58 15.65
N VAL A 630 -23.02 -11.28 14.81
CA VAL A 630 -22.73 -12.00 13.56
C VAL A 630 -21.30 -12.55 13.62
N TYR A 631 -21.09 -13.78 13.13
CA TYR A 631 -19.76 -14.37 13.00
C TYR A 631 -19.09 -13.93 11.70
N GLN A 632 -17.80 -13.56 11.75
CA GLN A 632 -17.05 -13.13 10.57
C GLN A 632 -17.03 -14.19 9.47
N ALA A 633 -16.79 -15.46 9.85
CA ALA A 633 -16.75 -16.56 8.89
C ALA A 633 -18.10 -16.75 8.17
N GLU A 634 -19.22 -16.64 8.90
CA GLU A 634 -20.56 -16.76 8.30
C GLU A 634 -20.91 -15.57 7.41
N TYR A 635 -20.48 -14.37 7.79
CA TYR A 635 -20.64 -13.19 6.93
C TYR A 635 -19.86 -13.35 5.62
N ARG A 636 -18.61 -13.81 5.68
CA ARG A 636 -17.81 -14.09 4.48
C ARG A 636 -18.46 -15.14 3.58
N ARG A 637 -18.98 -16.23 4.15
CA ARG A 637 -19.74 -17.24 3.38
C ARG A 637 -21.01 -16.66 2.76
N ALA A 638 -21.74 -15.82 3.49
CA ALA A 638 -22.92 -15.12 2.97
C ALA A 638 -22.56 -14.21 1.78
N LEU A 639 -21.44 -13.49 1.85
CA LEU A 639 -20.95 -12.68 0.74
C LEU A 639 -20.62 -13.53 -0.50
N VAL A 640 -19.99 -14.70 -0.33
CA VAL A 640 -19.73 -15.62 -1.44
C VAL A 640 -21.04 -16.11 -2.05
N ALA A 641 -22.01 -16.53 -1.25
CA ALA A 641 -23.32 -16.95 -1.73
C ALA A 641 -24.02 -15.85 -2.55
N VAL A 642 -23.88 -14.58 -2.13
CA VAL A 642 -24.39 -13.42 -2.88
C VAL A 642 -23.64 -13.24 -4.20
N LEU A 643 -22.31 -13.37 -4.23
CA LEU A 643 -21.52 -13.30 -5.46
C LEU A 643 -21.95 -14.39 -6.45
N GLU A 644 -22.17 -15.62 -5.97
CA GLU A 644 -22.60 -16.73 -6.81
C GLU A 644 -24.01 -16.55 -7.35
N ARG A 645 -24.95 -16.09 -6.51
CA ARG A 645 -26.35 -15.91 -6.91
C ARG A 645 -26.53 -14.71 -7.84
N ASP A 646 -26.06 -13.54 -7.42
CA ASP A 646 -26.35 -12.28 -8.10
C ASP A 646 -25.31 -11.95 -9.19
N GLY A 647 -24.11 -12.51 -9.05
CA GLY A 647 -23.01 -12.39 -10.00
C GLY A 647 -22.83 -13.58 -10.94
N ALA A 648 -23.73 -14.58 -10.96
CA ALA A 648 -23.61 -15.80 -11.77
C ALA A 648 -23.20 -15.52 -13.23
N GLY A 649 -23.94 -14.62 -13.91
CA GLY A 649 -23.64 -14.25 -15.29
C GLY A 649 -22.32 -13.51 -15.46
N LEU A 650 -21.89 -12.72 -14.47
CA LEU A 650 -20.57 -12.07 -14.47
C LEU A 650 -19.45 -13.08 -14.25
N ILE A 651 -19.65 -14.06 -13.37
CA ILE A 651 -18.66 -15.13 -13.11
C ILE A 651 -18.42 -15.92 -14.40
N GLU A 652 -19.48 -16.29 -15.10
CA GLU A 652 -19.39 -16.97 -16.39
C GLU A 652 -18.71 -16.08 -17.44
N ALA A 653 -19.21 -14.85 -17.64
CA ALA A 653 -18.71 -13.95 -18.67
C ALA A 653 -17.25 -13.52 -18.46
N LEU A 654 -16.79 -13.49 -17.20
CA LEU A 654 -15.41 -13.15 -16.82
C LEU A 654 -14.51 -14.39 -16.65
N GLY A 655 -15.05 -15.62 -16.75
CA GLY A 655 -14.28 -16.85 -16.56
C GLY A 655 -13.78 -17.08 -15.13
N LEU A 656 -14.52 -16.62 -14.12
CA LEU A 656 -14.06 -16.56 -12.71
C LEU A 656 -14.52 -17.73 -11.83
N ALA A 657 -15.07 -18.80 -12.41
CA ALA A 657 -15.52 -19.96 -11.64
C ALA A 657 -14.39 -20.56 -10.78
N GLY A 658 -13.19 -20.71 -11.35
CA GLY A 658 -12.01 -21.19 -10.62
C GLY A 658 -11.58 -20.27 -9.47
N THR A 659 -11.68 -18.95 -9.67
CA THR A 659 -11.39 -17.94 -8.64
C THR A 659 -12.37 -18.02 -7.47
N LEU A 660 -13.65 -18.27 -7.75
CA LEU A 660 -14.68 -18.44 -6.70
C LEU A 660 -14.49 -19.75 -5.91
N GLU A 661 -14.15 -20.85 -6.58
CA GLU A 661 -13.84 -22.11 -5.91
C GLU A 661 -12.57 -22.00 -5.05
N ASP A 662 -11.53 -21.30 -5.52
CA ASP A 662 -10.34 -20.96 -4.73
C ASP A 662 -10.71 -20.10 -3.51
N LEU A 663 -11.54 -19.06 -3.69
CA LEU A 663 -12.01 -18.22 -2.60
C LEU A 663 -12.73 -19.03 -1.52
N LYS A 664 -13.66 -19.92 -1.90
CA LYS A 664 -14.37 -20.78 -0.94
C LYS A 664 -13.40 -21.66 -0.15
N ARG A 665 -12.48 -22.36 -0.83
CA ARG A 665 -11.47 -23.20 -0.19
C ARG A 665 -10.64 -22.41 0.81
N ARG A 666 -10.21 -21.19 0.45
CA ARG A 666 -9.43 -20.30 1.33
C ARG A 666 -10.18 -19.84 2.57
N LEU A 667 -11.50 -19.71 2.47
CA LEU A 667 -12.39 -19.28 3.56
C LEU A 667 -12.78 -20.42 4.52
N GLU A 668 -12.43 -21.67 4.20
CA GLU A 668 -12.64 -22.79 5.12
C GLU A 668 -11.78 -22.64 6.39
N PRO A 669 -12.18 -23.26 7.52
CA PRO A 669 -11.46 -23.13 8.80
C PRO A 669 -9.98 -23.53 8.76
N SER A 670 -9.58 -24.42 7.85
CA SER A 670 -8.17 -24.78 7.64
C SER A 670 -7.35 -23.59 7.15
N GLY A 671 -7.98 -22.63 6.46
CA GLY A 671 -7.32 -21.52 5.79
C GLY A 671 -6.36 -21.98 4.70
N GLU A 672 -6.51 -23.20 4.18
CA GLU A 672 -5.57 -23.78 3.23
C GLU A 672 -5.48 -22.92 1.96
N GLY A 673 -4.26 -22.65 1.51
CA GLY A 673 -3.98 -21.75 0.38
C GLY A 673 -4.09 -20.25 0.70
N SER A 674 -4.72 -19.84 1.80
CA SER A 674 -4.81 -18.42 2.19
C SER A 674 -3.44 -17.79 2.43
N ALA A 675 -3.35 -16.47 2.23
CA ALA A 675 -2.12 -15.73 2.43
C ALA A 675 -1.69 -15.69 3.91
N LEU A 676 -2.63 -15.52 4.84
CA LEU A 676 -2.32 -15.42 6.26
C LEU A 676 -1.57 -16.64 6.82
N PRO A 677 -2.06 -17.90 6.67
CA PRO A 677 -1.34 -19.06 7.19
C PRO A 677 0.05 -19.24 6.55
N ARG A 678 0.18 -19.03 5.24
CA ARG A 678 1.47 -19.15 4.53
C ARG A 678 2.50 -18.10 4.97
N LEU A 679 2.07 -16.86 5.19
CA LEU A 679 2.94 -15.82 5.74
C LEU A 679 3.30 -16.14 7.19
N LEU A 680 2.32 -16.53 8.01
CA LEU A 680 2.52 -16.84 9.41
C LEU A 680 3.49 -18.01 9.61
N GLU A 681 3.34 -19.09 8.83
CA GLU A 681 4.25 -20.24 8.86
C GLU A 681 5.70 -19.82 8.58
N GLY A 682 5.92 -19.00 7.55
CA GLY A 682 7.25 -18.47 7.23
C GLY A 682 7.84 -17.63 8.36
N ILE A 683 7.05 -16.75 8.96
CA ILE A 683 7.48 -15.89 10.09
C ILE A 683 7.80 -16.74 11.33
N LEU A 684 6.96 -17.72 11.64
CA LEU A 684 7.14 -18.62 12.77
C LEU A 684 8.40 -19.49 12.59
N GLY A 685 8.68 -19.94 11.36
CA GLY A 685 9.92 -20.62 11.00
C GLY A 685 11.16 -19.77 11.26
N GLU A 686 11.15 -18.49 10.85
CA GLU A 686 12.24 -17.53 11.13
C GLU A 686 12.38 -17.18 12.63
N ALA A 687 11.29 -17.30 13.39
CA ALA A 687 11.29 -17.08 14.84
C ALA A 687 11.66 -18.34 15.65
N GLY A 688 11.65 -19.54 15.03
CA GLY A 688 11.89 -20.81 15.72
C GLY A 688 10.80 -21.21 16.71
N VAL A 689 9.55 -20.79 16.48
CA VAL A 689 8.40 -21.10 17.35
C VAL A 689 7.22 -21.66 16.55
N SER A 690 6.27 -22.31 17.24
CA SER A 690 5.10 -22.94 16.59
C SER A 690 3.83 -22.08 16.63
N ALA A 691 3.80 -21.05 17.49
CA ALA A 691 2.66 -20.14 17.61
C ALA A 691 3.10 -18.71 17.96
N PRO A 692 2.35 -17.67 17.51
CA PRO A 692 2.77 -16.27 17.69
C PRO A 692 2.95 -15.85 19.15
N LEU A 693 2.12 -16.38 20.06
CA LEU A 693 2.18 -16.07 21.50
C LEU A 693 3.29 -16.82 22.24
N GLN A 694 4.11 -17.65 21.58
CA GLN A 694 5.30 -18.27 22.17
C GLN A 694 6.53 -17.35 22.09
N ALA A 695 6.50 -16.35 21.21
CA ALA A 695 7.55 -15.34 21.08
C ALA A 695 7.08 -14.00 21.69
N SER A 696 8.06 -13.18 22.11
CA SER A 696 7.81 -11.77 22.40
C SER A 696 7.44 -11.01 21.12
N ALA A 697 6.83 -9.83 21.27
CA ALA A 697 6.52 -8.97 20.14
C ALA A 697 7.78 -8.58 19.35
N GLU A 698 8.86 -8.24 20.03
CA GLU A 698 10.13 -7.90 19.39
C GLU A 698 10.68 -9.07 18.56
N ALA A 699 10.70 -10.28 19.13
CA ALA A 699 11.22 -11.47 18.45
C ALA A 699 10.36 -11.84 17.23
N PHE A 700 9.03 -11.86 17.39
CA PHE A 700 8.10 -12.17 16.29
C PHE A 700 8.18 -11.13 15.17
N ASN A 701 8.11 -9.84 15.50
CA ASN A 701 8.09 -8.78 14.50
C ASN A 701 9.46 -8.66 13.78
N SER A 702 10.58 -8.91 14.48
CA SER A 702 11.90 -8.99 13.86
C SER A 702 12.05 -10.21 12.95
N ALA A 703 11.48 -11.35 13.33
CA ALA A 703 11.41 -12.52 12.45
C ALA A 703 10.56 -12.25 11.20
N ALA A 704 9.47 -11.49 11.34
CA ALA A 704 8.65 -11.08 10.21
C ALA A 704 9.44 -10.23 9.20
N GLU A 705 10.17 -9.23 9.70
CA GLU A 705 11.08 -8.43 8.89
C GLU A 705 12.14 -9.27 8.16
N ARG A 706 12.78 -10.23 8.85
CA ARG A 706 13.75 -11.14 8.22
C ARG A 706 13.10 -12.03 7.16
N TYR A 707 11.91 -12.55 7.43
CA TYR A 707 11.15 -13.35 6.47
C TYR A 707 10.85 -12.56 5.19
N TYR A 708 10.37 -11.32 5.33
CA TYR A 708 10.06 -10.44 4.18
C TYR A 708 11.30 -10.09 3.35
N ARG A 709 12.40 -9.70 4.02
CA ARG A 709 13.68 -9.35 3.35
C ARG A 709 14.46 -10.57 2.82
N GLY A 710 14.12 -11.77 3.29
CA GLY A 710 14.84 -13.00 3.03
C GLY A 710 14.04 -14.00 2.21
N ALA A 711 13.31 -14.89 2.89
CA ALA A 711 12.64 -16.02 2.25
C ALA A 711 11.53 -15.60 1.28
N LEU A 712 10.68 -14.64 1.65
CA LEU A 712 9.61 -14.15 0.78
C LEU A 712 10.19 -13.39 -0.43
N PHE A 713 11.20 -12.55 -0.18
CA PHE A 713 11.96 -11.89 -1.24
C PHE A 713 12.50 -12.89 -2.28
N ARG A 714 13.18 -13.96 -1.83
CA ARG A 714 13.69 -15.01 -2.72
C ARG A 714 12.57 -15.73 -3.49
N ARG A 715 11.41 -15.96 -2.86
CA ARG A 715 10.24 -16.54 -3.52
C ARG A 715 9.75 -15.67 -4.66
N PHE A 716 9.58 -14.36 -4.44
CA PHE A 716 9.14 -13.45 -5.49
C PHE A 716 10.17 -13.32 -6.62
N THR A 717 11.46 -13.28 -6.30
CA THR A 717 12.52 -13.32 -7.32
C THR A 717 12.46 -14.62 -8.12
N GLY A 718 12.18 -15.76 -7.47
CA GLY A 718 11.96 -17.04 -8.14
C GLY A 718 10.74 -17.02 -9.08
N GLU A 719 9.58 -16.58 -8.60
CA GLU A 719 8.35 -16.44 -9.41
C GLU A 719 8.58 -15.54 -10.64
N ALA A 720 9.33 -14.45 -10.46
CA ALA A 720 9.64 -13.52 -11.53
C ALA A 720 10.65 -14.09 -12.53
N LEU A 721 11.66 -14.84 -12.08
CA LEU A 721 12.62 -15.53 -12.95
C LEU A 721 11.97 -16.67 -13.74
N ASP A 722 11.01 -17.39 -13.16
CA ASP A 722 10.23 -18.42 -13.86
C ASP A 722 9.38 -17.81 -14.98
N LEU A 723 8.71 -16.69 -14.67
CA LEU A 723 7.99 -15.92 -15.69
C LEU A 723 8.94 -15.42 -16.79
N PHE A 724 10.08 -14.85 -16.39
CA PHE A 724 11.06 -14.31 -17.32
C PHE A 724 11.66 -15.39 -18.23
N ALA A 725 11.88 -16.60 -17.73
CA ALA A 725 12.32 -17.72 -18.56
C ALA A 725 11.30 -18.05 -19.66
N SER A 726 10.01 -18.11 -19.32
CA SER A 726 8.94 -18.30 -20.32
C SER A 726 8.86 -17.14 -21.31
N ASP A 727 9.05 -15.90 -20.85
CA ASP A 727 9.06 -14.71 -21.72
C ASP A 727 10.23 -14.74 -22.70
N LEU A 728 11.43 -15.12 -22.24
CA LEU A 728 12.63 -15.22 -23.08
C LEU A 728 12.51 -16.33 -24.12
N GLN A 729 11.93 -17.47 -23.76
CA GLN A 729 11.65 -18.54 -24.72
C GLN A 729 10.71 -18.04 -25.83
N ALA A 730 9.59 -17.41 -25.45
CA ALA A 730 8.63 -16.88 -26.41
C ALA A 730 9.23 -15.78 -27.32
N LEU A 731 10.13 -14.96 -26.77
CA LEU A 731 10.85 -13.93 -27.52
C LEU A 731 11.87 -14.56 -28.50
N GLY A 732 12.59 -15.60 -28.06
CA GLY A 732 13.55 -16.36 -28.86
C GLY A 732 12.88 -17.09 -30.04
N ASP A 733 11.80 -17.82 -29.78
CA ASP A 733 11.04 -18.54 -30.81
C ASP A 733 10.55 -17.60 -31.92
N ARG A 734 10.09 -16.39 -31.55
CA ARG A 734 9.65 -15.37 -32.50
C ARG A 734 10.80 -14.75 -33.27
N ALA A 735 11.91 -14.44 -32.60
CA ALA A 735 13.10 -13.91 -33.25
C ALA A 735 13.70 -14.91 -34.26
N ALA A 736 13.52 -16.23 -34.03
CA ALA A 736 13.87 -17.27 -34.99
C ALA A 736 12.87 -17.36 -36.16
N ALA A 737 11.59 -17.12 -35.91
CA ALA A 737 10.53 -17.20 -36.93
C ALA A 737 10.46 -15.97 -37.86
N ALA A 738 10.82 -14.78 -37.37
CA ALA A 738 10.77 -13.54 -38.15
C ALA A 738 11.94 -12.61 -37.79
N ASP A 739 12.65 -12.14 -38.82
CA ASP A 739 13.68 -11.13 -38.64
C ASP A 739 13.06 -9.73 -38.54
N GLY A 740 13.45 -8.96 -37.53
CA GLY A 740 12.82 -7.67 -37.22
C GLY A 740 13.55 -6.91 -36.11
N GLU A 741 13.00 -5.76 -35.70
CA GLU A 741 13.63 -4.87 -34.71
C GLU A 741 13.86 -5.59 -33.35
N GLU A 742 12.88 -6.38 -32.89
CA GLU A 742 13.01 -7.16 -31.65
C GLU A 742 14.09 -8.26 -31.77
N ALA A 743 14.15 -8.96 -32.90
CA ALA A 743 15.15 -10.00 -33.16
C ALA A 743 16.58 -9.42 -33.25
N SER A 744 16.73 -8.28 -33.91
CA SER A 744 17.97 -7.51 -33.96
C SER A 744 18.43 -7.08 -32.58
N ALA A 745 17.52 -6.50 -31.78
CA ALA A 745 17.83 -6.07 -30.43
C ALA A 745 18.23 -7.25 -29.52
N LEU A 746 17.55 -8.39 -29.65
CA LEU A 746 17.88 -9.61 -28.90
C LEU A 746 19.29 -10.12 -29.24
N ARG A 747 19.64 -10.20 -30.53
CA ARG A 747 20.98 -10.61 -30.99
C ARG A 747 22.06 -9.62 -30.51
N ALA A 748 21.76 -8.32 -30.50
CA ALA A 748 22.69 -7.31 -30.00
C ALA A 748 22.98 -7.45 -28.50
N VAL A 749 22.03 -7.90 -27.68
CA VAL A 749 22.24 -8.11 -26.24
C VAL A 749 23.02 -9.39 -25.95
N LEU A 750 22.70 -10.47 -26.66
CA LEU A 750 23.24 -11.81 -26.39
C LEU A 750 24.43 -12.19 -27.25
N ASN A 751 24.81 -11.39 -28.25
CA ASN A 751 25.84 -11.72 -29.24
C ASN A 751 25.62 -13.10 -29.89
N GLY A 752 24.36 -13.46 -30.14
CA GLY A 752 23.97 -14.74 -30.75
C GLY A 752 23.83 -15.93 -29.79
N GLU A 753 24.06 -15.74 -28.49
CA GLU A 753 23.73 -16.75 -27.47
C GLU A 753 22.21 -16.95 -27.36
N GLU A 754 21.78 -18.19 -27.09
CA GLU A 754 20.35 -18.51 -26.94
C GLU A 754 19.81 -17.98 -25.59
N PRO A 755 18.68 -17.24 -25.57
CA PRO A 755 18.18 -16.57 -24.36
C PRO A 755 17.92 -17.47 -23.15
N ALA A 756 17.33 -18.65 -23.35
CA ALA A 756 17.00 -19.56 -22.26
C ALA A 756 18.25 -20.21 -21.66
N ALA A 757 19.21 -20.62 -22.49
CA ALA A 757 20.51 -21.13 -22.09
C ALA A 757 21.31 -20.09 -21.28
N PHE A 758 21.32 -18.83 -21.74
CA PHE A 758 21.93 -17.73 -21.01
C PHE A 758 21.32 -17.58 -19.61
N LEU A 759 19.98 -17.49 -19.52
CA LEU A 759 19.30 -17.33 -18.24
C LEU A 759 19.56 -18.51 -17.29
N ASN A 760 19.50 -19.75 -17.80
CA ASN A 760 19.77 -20.95 -17.00
C ASN A 760 21.18 -20.93 -16.38
N THR A 761 22.16 -20.42 -17.12
CA THR A 761 23.56 -20.31 -16.66
C THR A 761 23.70 -19.28 -15.53
N VAL A 762 22.96 -18.16 -15.59
CA VAL A 762 23.12 -17.06 -14.62
C VAL A 762 22.10 -17.06 -13.49
N ARG A 763 21.04 -17.87 -13.58
CA ARG A 763 19.92 -17.90 -12.63
C ARG A 763 20.35 -18.08 -11.18
N GLY A 764 21.25 -19.03 -10.91
CA GLY A 764 21.76 -19.29 -9.56
C GLY A 764 22.49 -18.07 -8.99
N ASN A 765 23.29 -17.40 -9.82
CA ASN A 765 24.04 -16.19 -9.44
C ASN A 765 23.11 -15.01 -9.15
N VAL A 766 22.02 -14.86 -9.92
CA VAL A 766 20.99 -13.84 -9.65
C VAL A 766 20.33 -14.08 -8.30
N LEU A 767 19.94 -15.33 -8.00
CA LEU A 767 19.33 -15.68 -6.72
C LEU A 767 20.29 -15.50 -5.53
N ALA A 768 21.59 -15.70 -5.75
CA ALA A 768 22.64 -15.46 -4.77
C ALA A 768 23.05 -13.99 -4.65
N GLY A 769 22.61 -13.11 -5.57
CA GLY A 769 23.02 -11.70 -5.62
C GLY A 769 24.49 -11.50 -6.00
N GLN A 770 25.11 -12.48 -6.66
CA GLN A 770 26.52 -12.53 -7.05
C GLN A 770 26.65 -12.51 -8.57
N VAL A 771 26.32 -11.38 -9.19
CA VAL A 771 26.30 -11.22 -10.65
C VAL A 771 27.26 -10.12 -11.05
N SER A 772 28.07 -10.35 -12.08
CA SER A 772 28.97 -9.33 -12.60
C SER A 772 28.22 -8.21 -13.32
N GLN A 773 28.82 -7.02 -13.36
CA GLN A 773 28.24 -5.86 -14.05
C GLN A 773 27.90 -6.17 -15.53
N SER A 774 28.78 -6.85 -16.26
CA SER A 774 28.57 -7.16 -17.69
C SER A 774 27.36 -8.07 -17.91
N VAL A 775 27.13 -9.03 -17.03
CA VAL A 775 25.94 -9.90 -17.07
C VAL A 775 24.68 -9.12 -16.71
N LEU A 776 24.76 -8.21 -15.74
CA LEU A 776 23.63 -7.38 -15.34
C LEU A 776 23.16 -6.43 -16.46
N VAL A 777 24.09 -5.86 -17.25
CA VAL A 777 23.73 -5.05 -18.43
C VAL A 777 22.91 -5.87 -19.43
N LYS A 778 23.32 -7.13 -19.69
CA LYS A 778 22.55 -8.04 -20.56
C LYS A 778 21.17 -8.34 -19.99
N LEU A 779 21.08 -8.69 -18.71
CA LEU A 779 19.81 -8.99 -18.04
C LEU A 779 18.84 -7.80 -18.06
N ILE A 780 19.35 -6.57 -17.82
CA ILE A 780 18.57 -5.34 -17.91
C ILE A 780 18.09 -5.14 -19.36
N GLY A 781 18.96 -5.29 -20.35
CA GLY A 781 18.60 -5.19 -21.78
C GLY A 781 17.48 -6.18 -22.17
N LEU A 782 17.60 -7.44 -21.75
CA LEU A 782 16.59 -8.47 -21.97
C LEU A 782 15.26 -8.14 -21.28
N ALA A 783 15.30 -7.70 -20.01
CA ALA A 783 14.10 -7.30 -19.27
C ALA A 783 13.37 -6.12 -19.96
N LEU A 784 14.11 -5.14 -20.47
CA LEU A 784 13.55 -4.03 -21.24
C LEU A 784 12.86 -4.51 -22.53
N LEU A 785 13.45 -5.47 -23.25
CA LEU A 785 12.83 -6.07 -24.44
C LEU A 785 11.54 -6.81 -24.10
N VAL A 786 11.55 -7.64 -23.06
CA VAL A 786 10.35 -8.36 -22.58
C VAL A 786 9.24 -7.37 -22.18
N ILE A 787 9.58 -6.32 -21.44
CA ILE A 787 8.59 -5.30 -21.03
C ILE A 787 8.04 -4.56 -22.24
N ARG A 788 8.87 -4.18 -23.22
CA ARG A 788 8.41 -3.55 -24.46
C ARG A 788 7.44 -4.45 -25.21
N HIS A 789 7.76 -5.74 -25.34
CA HIS A 789 6.94 -6.72 -26.03
C HIS A 789 5.51 -6.76 -25.47
N HIS A 790 5.40 -6.88 -24.14
CA HIS A 790 4.11 -6.94 -23.45
C HIS A 790 3.38 -5.58 -23.46
N SER A 791 4.11 -4.48 -23.29
CA SER A 791 3.60 -3.11 -23.43
C SER A 791 2.88 -2.93 -24.77
N GLN A 792 3.52 -3.29 -25.88
CA GLN A 792 2.92 -3.17 -27.22
C GLN A 792 1.70 -4.08 -27.42
N ARG A 793 1.69 -5.26 -26.78
CA ARG A 793 0.58 -6.22 -26.86
C ARG A 793 -0.69 -5.70 -26.19
N HIS A 794 -0.55 -4.98 -25.08
CA HIS A 794 -1.64 -4.35 -24.32
C HIS A 794 -2.00 -2.93 -24.79
N GLU A 795 -1.02 -2.16 -25.27
CA GLU A 795 -1.20 -0.81 -25.82
C GLU A 795 -1.61 -0.80 -27.30
N GLY A 796 -1.69 -1.97 -27.96
CA GLY A 796 -2.00 -2.09 -29.38
C GLY A 796 -3.22 -1.25 -29.77
N ARG A 797 -2.98 -0.35 -30.76
CA ARG A 797 -3.83 0.76 -31.23
C ARG A 797 -5.34 0.44 -31.23
N PRO A 798 -6.20 1.44 -30.93
CA PRO A 798 -7.65 1.30 -30.97
C PRO A 798 -8.15 0.72 -32.29
#